data_AF-A0A969I0D1-F1
#
_entry.id   AF-A0A969I0D1-F1
#
_cell.length_a   1.000
_cell.length_b   1.000
_cell.length_c   1.000
_cell.angle_alpha   90.00
_cell.angle_beta   90.00
_cell.angle_gamma   90.00
#
_symmetry.space_group_name_H-M   'P 1'
#
loop_
_entity.id
_entity.type
_entity.pdbx_description
1 polymer ?
#
loop_
_entity_poly.entity_id
_entity_poly.type
_entity_poly.pdbx_seq_one_letter_code
_entity_poly.pdbx_strand_id
1 'polypeptide(L)'
;MWPTLEYRHALDICVSRATRQAGPLLLAAPTAPALLELVQRLRGYEFQIAGTTASSTVQSIVAVQPTCAAELAALCKRLTTSGTLYVVCSGALLRRPLDTTRPALHLGQVVALLKRAGLSINVIYGLHSPTSLLLGRLAWLLERGGRSDLADRCTAALRASYVVQGAAAWLAPVALVEGYRAHTKPRQDWHTARAGGLRNASQRLQPAVEAVDNTPPVAPLVLALDAWLDTMRGPMGYGGPVAHWWFNTLLYTGAGIDWRYEGIIIGYLNLYHQTSAHHWLSKARRAADDVVRAQQRDGRFAYSTFELNPATGGTPHEAACALALLHLAAVLQQHGDPQARYYQDIATRNLYLQAIARYWDDQTRSFRDAPGVPSFVPNKAATLAEALLLLARLTSDEWLALTYALPTLDAILALQVRGGPADGAIAQNSLHGQRIDKYFPLYIARCIPGLLAGYEWSDEPRYLDAAQRALAWVLRQRLPDGSFPQVVYPGGRVNCYPQWVAAVGDILRAIDLLRPYGSEADPQPTLAWLLHGMQQTGAIATAHGFAAQTTQHVPTAPPDVRDLLPVVGWADKAFRYLTSLPAAALPAHAGASASFAAACTLRGHLLHYFEDNTAIVVRTASEARHRRQQKRMIGGTIRYLWNKGAMWADAHDPLWYLK
;
A
#
# COMPACT_ATOMS: atom_id res chain seq x y z
N MET A 1 10.03 -3.55 -20.43
CA MET A 1 9.19 -4.61 -19.83
C MET A 1 9.55 -4.69 -18.36
N TRP A 2 8.57 -4.53 -17.47
CA TRP A 2 8.81 -4.49 -16.01
C TRP A 2 9.01 -5.90 -15.45
N PRO A 3 9.85 -6.09 -14.41
CA PRO A 3 9.92 -7.36 -13.71
C PRO A 3 8.53 -7.76 -13.23
N THR A 4 8.17 -9.01 -13.47
CA THR A 4 6.91 -9.57 -13.00
C THR A 4 6.86 -9.57 -11.46
N LEU A 5 5.67 -9.68 -10.89
CA LEU A 5 5.43 -9.58 -9.44
C LEU A 5 6.32 -10.54 -8.62
N GLU A 6 6.63 -11.71 -9.16
CA GLU A 6 7.50 -12.71 -8.51
C GLU A 6 8.90 -12.14 -8.27
N TYR A 7 9.51 -11.52 -9.27
CA TYR A 7 10.85 -10.95 -9.13
C TYR A 7 10.86 -9.86 -8.08
N ARG A 8 9.82 -9.02 -8.01
CA ARG A 8 9.73 -7.97 -6.99
C ARG A 8 9.73 -8.56 -5.58
N HIS A 9 8.90 -9.57 -5.32
CA HIS A 9 8.90 -10.26 -4.03
C HIS A 9 10.22 -10.98 -3.73
N ALA A 10 10.86 -11.59 -4.73
CA ALA A 10 12.19 -12.17 -4.57
C ALA A 10 13.18 -11.10 -4.09
N LEU A 11 13.20 -9.94 -4.75
CA LEU A 11 14.07 -8.82 -4.41
C LEU A 11 13.74 -8.24 -3.02
N ASP A 12 12.47 -8.15 -2.64
CA ASP A 12 12.07 -7.70 -1.30
C ASP A 12 12.58 -8.64 -0.21
N ILE A 13 12.48 -9.95 -0.41
CA ILE A 13 13.07 -10.95 0.51
C ILE A 13 14.58 -10.77 0.58
N CYS A 14 15.25 -10.65 -0.58
CA CYS A 14 16.70 -10.45 -0.65
C CYS A 14 17.13 -9.23 0.15
N VAL A 15 16.53 -8.06 -0.09
CA VAL A 15 16.93 -6.81 0.55
C VAL A 15 16.58 -6.81 2.04
N SER A 16 15.38 -7.26 2.42
CA SER A 16 14.99 -7.38 3.83
C SER A 16 15.93 -8.30 4.63
N ARG A 17 16.50 -9.33 4.00
CA ARG A 17 17.50 -10.21 4.62
C ARG A 17 18.91 -9.60 4.58
N ALA A 18 19.25 -8.95 3.47
CA ALA A 18 20.54 -8.28 3.23
C ALA A 18 20.87 -7.30 4.36
N THR A 19 19.89 -6.47 4.74
CA THR A 19 20.05 -5.42 5.74
C THR A 19 20.32 -5.95 7.15
N ARG A 20 20.20 -7.26 7.39
CA ARG A 20 20.43 -7.90 8.70
C ARG A 20 21.73 -8.67 8.79
N GLN A 21 22.35 -9.01 7.66
CA GLN A 21 23.50 -9.91 7.66
C GLN A 21 24.80 -9.12 7.82
N ALA A 22 25.63 -9.54 8.77
CA ALA A 22 26.98 -9.04 8.89
C ALA A 22 27.87 -9.72 7.83
N GLY A 23 28.47 -8.92 6.95
CA GLY A 23 29.43 -9.39 5.93
C GLY A 23 29.08 -8.93 4.51
N PRO A 24 29.91 -9.30 3.52
CA PRO A 24 29.64 -8.98 2.14
C PRO A 24 28.47 -9.82 1.61
N LEU A 25 27.65 -9.19 0.81
CA LEU A 25 26.46 -9.78 0.24
C LEU A 25 26.51 -9.72 -1.28
N LEU A 26 26.21 -10.82 -1.94
CA LEU A 26 26.06 -10.82 -3.40
C LEU A 26 24.59 -11.06 -3.74
N LEU A 27 24.03 -10.20 -4.60
CA LEU A 27 22.67 -10.31 -5.11
C LEU A 27 22.72 -10.53 -6.63
N ALA A 28 22.33 -11.71 -7.07
CA ALA A 28 22.25 -12.04 -8.49
C ALA A 28 20.83 -11.83 -9.02
N ALA A 29 20.66 -10.79 -9.85
CA ALA A 29 19.41 -10.48 -10.54
C ALA A 29 19.44 -11.04 -11.96
N PRO A 30 18.36 -11.67 -12.46
CA PRO A 30 18.43 -12.45 -13.70
C PRO A 30 18.41 -11.60 -14.96
N THR A 31 18.00 -10.33 -14.87
CA THR A 31 17.81 -9.43 -16.01
C THR A 31 18.19 -8.00 -15.64
N ALA A 32 18.54 -7.18 -16.64
CA ALA A 32 18.84 -5.76 -16.43
C ALA A 32 17.69 -4.98 -15.76
N PRO A 33 16.40 -5.18 -16.13
CA PRO A 33 15.28 -4.56 -15.41
C PRO A 33 15.20 -4.97 -13.94
N ALA A 34 15.44 -6.24 -13.61
CA ALA A 34 15.47 -6.70 -12.22
C ALA A 34 16.65 -6.11 -11.44
N LEU A 35 17.81 -5.92 -12.08
CA LEU A 35 18.96 -5.25 -11.49
C LEU A 35 18.66 -3.77 -11.18
N LEU A 36 18.02 -3.05 -12.11
CA LEU A 36 17.60 -1.65 -11.88
C LEU A 36 16.59 -1.55 -10.73
N GLU A 37 15.63 -2.47 -10.67
CA GLU A 37 14.64 -2.56 -9.60
C GLU A 37 15.29 -2.84 -8.22
N LEU A 38 16.31 -3.70 -8.20
CA LEU A 38 17.11 -3.97 -7.01
C LEU A 38 17.91 -2.74 -6.56
N VAL A 39 18.55 -2.03 -7.49
CA VAL A 39 19.27 -0.78 -7.22
C VAL A 39 18.34 0.26 -6.59
N GLN A 40 17.09 0.35 -7.04
CA GLN A 40 16.10 1.23 -6.43
C GLN A 40 15.77 0.84 -4.98
N ARG A 41 15.64 -0.46 -4.69
CA ARG A 41 15.39 -0.98 -3.33
C ARG A 41 16.55 -0.76 -2.36
N LEU A 42 17.77 -0.73 -2.89
CA LEU A 42 19.00 -0.49 -2.14
C LEU A 42 19.33 1.00 -1.98
N ARG A 43 18.53 1.92 -2.52
CA ARG A 43 18.75 3.36 -2.30
C ARG A 43 18.79 3.66 -0.80
N GLY A 44 19.79 4.43 -0.37
CA GLY A 44 20.04 4.70 1.04
C GLY A 44 20.95 3.69 1.74
N TYR A 45 21.35 2.62 1.05
CA TYR A 45 22.38 1.67 1.50
C TYR A 45 23.67 1.85 0.69
N GLU A 46 24.81 1.51 1.28
CA GLU A 46 26.06 1.37 0.55
C GLU A 46 26.05 0.05 -0.23
N PHE A 47 26.20 0.12 -1.56
CA PHE A 47 26.25 -1.06 -2.43
C PHE A 47 27.14 -0.80 -3.65
N GLN A 48 27.60 -1.89 -4.27
CA GLN A 48 28.37 -1.90 -5.52
C GLN A 48 27.58 -2.62 -6.62
N ILE A 49 27.83 -2.27 -7.87
CA ILE A 49 27.35 -3.03 -9.03
C ILE A 49 28.59 -3.67 -9.66
N ALA A 50 28.56 -4.99 -9.92
CA ALA A 50 29.72 -5.63 -10.53
C ALA A 50 30.01 -5.03 -11.91
N GLY A 51 31.29 -4.73 -12.18
CA GLY A 51 31.74 -4.09 -13.42
C GLY A 51 32.05 -2.59 -13.29
N THR A 52 31.73 -1.96 -12.15
CA THR A 52 32.16 -0.58 -11.86
C THR A 52 33.38 -0.58 -10.95
N THR A 53 34.48 0.03 -11.40
CA THR A 53 35.74 0.14 -10.65
C THR A 53 35.69 1.26 -9.62
N ALA A 54 35.07 1.04 -8.45
CA ALA A 54 35.36 1.84 -7.25
C ALA A 54 34.77 1.29 -5.93
N SER A 55 35.62 1.45 -4.91
CA SER A 55 35.40 1.65 -3.46
C SER A 55 35.24 0.47 -2.52
N SER A 56 35.99 0.55 -1.42
CA SER A 56 36.16 -0.36 -0.29
C SER A 56 35.51 0.19 0.98
N THR A 57 34.46 -0.47 1.49
CA THR A 57 34.03 -0.42 2.91
C THR A 57 33.18 -1.65 3.28
N VAL A 58 32.97 -1.82 4.59
CA VAL A 58 32.85 -3.06 5.38
C VAL A 58 31.56 -3.90 5.19
N GLN A 59 30.64 -3.49 4.31
CA GLN A 59 29.48 -4.30 3.89
C GLN A 59 29.19 -4.04 2.41
N SER A 60 29.80 -4.81 1.51
CA SER A 60 29.52 -4.67 0.07
C SER A 60 28.32 -5.53 -0.32
N ILE A 61 27.18 -4.90 -0.60
CA ILE A 61 26.12 -5.53 -1.40
C ILE A 61 26.55 -5.40 -2.86
N VAL A 62 26.89 -6.50 -3.55
CA VAL A 62 27.23 -6.47 -4.97
C VAL A 62 26.07 -7.04 -5.78
N ALA A 63 25.49 -6.21 -6.63
CA ALA A 63 24.42 -6.63 -7.54
C ALA A 63 24.99 -7.03 -8.91
N VAL A 64 24.63 -8.22 -9.41
CA VAL A 64 25.18 -8.79 -10.65
C VAL A 64 24.10 -9.43 -11.50
N GLN A 65 24.23 -9.31 -12.82
CA GLN A 65 23.42 -10.06 -13.77
C GLN A 65 24.20 -11.26 -14.34
N PRO A 66 24.07 -12.47 -13.76
CA PRO A 66 24.76 -13.62 -14.30
C PRO A 66 24.11 -14.05 -15.64
N THR A 67 24.90 -14.01 -16.71
CA THR A 67 24.53 -14.49 -18.03
C THR A 67 24.82 -15.98 -18.21
N CYS A 68 25.72 -16.55 -17.40
CA CYS A 68 26.11 -17.96 -17.49
C CYS A 68 26.59 -18.56 -16.16
N ALA A 69 26.81 -19.88 -16.17
CA ALA A 69 27.31 -20.64 -15.01
C ALA A 69 28.72 -20.20 -14.56
N ALA A 70 29.58 -19.79 -15.50
CA ALA A 70 30.94 -19.37 -15.21
C ALA A 70 30.98 -18.07 -14.39
N GLU A 71 30.10 -17.11 -14.71
CA GLU A 71 29.97 -15.87 -13.94
C GLU A 71 29.47 -16.14 -12.52
N LEU A 72 28.47 -17.01 -12.36
CA LEU A 72 27.99 -17.38 -11.02
C LEU A 72 29.10 -18.06 -10.19
N ALA A 73 29.90 -18.92 -10.82
CA ALA A 73 31.05 -19.53 -10.15
C ALA A 73 32.11 -18.48 -9.76
N ALA A 74 32.37 -17.50 -10.62
CA ALA A 74 33.26 -16.38 -10.30
C ALA A 74 32.74 -15.54 -9.13
N LEU A 75 31.42 -15.31 -9.05
CA LEU A 75 30.79 -14.64 -7.91
C LEU A 75 30.96 -15.43 -6.62
N CYS A 76 30.77 -16.74 -6.66
CA CYS A 76 30.97 -17.58 -5.47
C CYS A 76 32.40 -17.47 -4.93
N LYS A 77 33.41 -17.36 -5.81
CA LYS A 77 34.81 -17.16 -5.42
C LYS A 77 35.07 -15.81 -4.74
N ARG A 78 34.25 -14.79 -5.01
CA ARG A 78 34.36 -13.45 -4.40
C ARG A 78 33.74 -13.36 -2.99
N LEU A 79 32.92 -14.34 -2.58
CA LEU A 79 32.33 -14.36 -1.24
C LEU A 79 33.39 -14.68 -0.19
N THR A 80 33.51 -13.82 0.81
CA THR A 80 34.31 -14.08 2.01
C THR A 80 33.72 -15.23 2.82
N THR A 81 34.44 -15.66 3.86
CA THR A 81 34.04 -16.77 4.75
C THR A 81 32.71 -16.56 5.46
N SER A 82 32.28 -15.32 5.66
CA SER A 82 30.97 -14.96 6.25
C SER A 82 29.94 -14.46 5.24
N GLY A 83 30.27 -14.46 3.94
CA GLY A 83 29.41 -13.90 2.91
C GLY A 83 28.16 -14.73 2.62
N THR A 84 27.08 -14.04 2.25
CA THR A 84 25.83 -14.66 1.77
C THR A 84 25.59 -14.27 0.31
N LEU A 85 25.10 -15.22 -0.48
CA LEU A 85 24.73 -15.03 -1.88
C LEU A 85 23.26 -15.38 -2.06
N TYR A 86 22.51 -14.42 -2.60
CA TYR A 86 21.14 -14.61 -3.03
C TYR A 86 21.08 -14.69 -4.55
N VAL A 87 20.44 -15.74 -5.06
CA VAL A 87 20.28 -15.96 -6.50
C VAL A 87 18.81 -16.12 -6.84
N VAL A 88 18.29 -15.24 -7.69
CA VAL A 88 16.96 -15.39 -8.28
C VAL A 88 17.08 -16.16 -9.59
N CYS A 89 16.34 -17.25 -9.72
CA CYS A 89 16.45 -18.20 -10.82
C CYS A 89 15.10 -18.77 -11.27
N SER A 90 15.09 -19.42 -12.43
CA SER A 90 13.90 -20.11 -12.97
C SER A 90 13.74 -21.48 -12.31
N GLY A 91 12.53 -21.83 -11.87
CA GLY A 91 12.23 -23.19 -11.42
C GLY A 91 11.69 -24.11 -12.52
N ALA A 92 11.13 -25.26 -12.12
CA ALA A 92 10.82 -26.36 -13.03
C ALA A 92 9.51 -26.19 -13.80
N LEU A 93 8.47 -25.60 -13.19
CA LEU A 93 7.22 -25.30 -13.89
C LEU A 93 7.44 -24.09 -14.81
N LEU A 94 7.82 -24.40 -16.04
CA LEU A 94 8.01 -23.43 -17.10
C LEU A 94 6.74 -22.60 -17.31
N ARG A 95 6.91 -21.27 -17.21
CA ARG A 95 6.01 -20.34 -17.91
C ARG A 95 6.09 -20.60 -19.40
N ARG A 96 4.98 -20.33 -20.10
CA ARG A 96 4.80 -20.57 -21.55
C ARG A 96 6.07 -20.23 -22.36
N PRO A 97 6.34 -20.97 -23.45
CA PRO A 97 7.61 -20.92 -24.20
C PRO A 97 8.01 -19.59 -24.87
N LEU A 98 7.26 -18.49 -24.68
CA LEU A 98 7.41 -17.24 -25.44
C LEU A 98 8.07 -16.08 -24.67
N ASP A 99 8.53 -16.29 -23.44
CA ASP A 99 9.14 -15.20 -22.65
C ASP A 99 10.67 -15.17 -22.83
N THR A 100 11.17 -14.16 -23.56
CA THR A 100 12.60 -13.92 -23.78
C THR A 100 13.31 -13.33 -22.56
N THR A 101 12.59 -13.07 -21.46
CA THR A 101 13.15 -12.51 -20.22
C THR A 101 13.62 -13.56 -19.20
N ARG A 102 13.88 -14.80 -19.64
CA ARG A 102 14.25 -15.92 -18.77
C ARG A 102 15.58 -15.66 -18.04
N PRO A 103 15.65 -15.93 -16.73
CA PRO A 103 16.90 -16.23 -16.05
C PRO A 103 17.64 -17.34 -16.80
N ALA A 104 18.91 -17.11 -17.13
CA ALA A 104 19.72 -18.07 -17.88
C ALA A 104 19.96 -19.39 -17.13
N LEU A 105 19.74 -19.42 -15.81
CA LEU A 105 20.05 -20.57 -14.95
C LEU A 105 18.79 -21.15 -14.30
N HIS A 106 18.66 -22.47 -14.41
CA HIS A 106 17.64 -23.25 -13.70
C HIS A 106 18.04 -23.50 -12.24
N LEU A 107 17.05 -23.61 -11.35
CA LEU A 107 17.25 -23.86 -9.91
C LEU A 107 18.22 -25.02 -9.61
N GLY A 108 18.08 -26.15 -10.29
CA GLY A 108 18.99 -27.30 -10.11
C GLY A 108 20.44 -26.99 -10.48
N GLN A 109 20.66 -26.22 -11.55
CA GLN A 109 21.99 -25.77 -11.97
C GLN A 109 22.58 -24.80 -10.94
N VAL A 110 21.79 -23.84 -10.47
CA VAL A 110 22.21 -22.88 -9.43
C VAL A 110 22.62 -23.63 -8.17
N VAL A 111 21.77 -24.50 -7.62
CA VAL A 111 22.08 -25.27 -6.41
C VAL A 111 23.34 -26.12 -6.59
N ALA A 112 23.51 -26.78 -7.74
CA ALA A 112 24.70 -27.57 -8.04
C ALA A 112 25.98 -26.71 -8.16
N LEU A 113 25.88 -25.49 -8.70
CA LEU A 113 27.00 -24.56 -8.80
C LEU A 113 27.39 -24.00 -7.42
N LEU A 114 26.41 -23.60 -6.61
CA LEU A 114 26.64 -23.11 -5.26
C LEU A 114 27.32 -24.19 -4.39
N LYS A 115 26.82 -25.42 -4.44
CA LYS A 115 27.43 -26.57 -3.72
C LYS A 115 28.86 -26.86 -4.19
N ARG A 116 29.11 -26.86 -5.51
CA ARG A 116 30.46 -27.05 -6.07
C ARG A 116 31.43 -25.95 -5.66
N ALA A 117 30.94 -24.74 -5.40
CA ALA A 117 31.74 -23.62 -4.90
C ALA A 117 31.95 -23.64 -3.37
N GLY A 118 31.47 -24.69 -2.68
CA GLY A 118 31.60 -24.86 -1.24
C GLY A 118 30.58 -24.07 -0.41
N LEU A 119 29.48 -23.63 -1.02
CA LEU A 119 28.38 -22.98 -0.28
C LEU A 119 27.35 -24.02 0.18
N SER A 120 26.89 -23.84 1.42
CA SER A 120 25.71 -24.49 1.97
C SER A 120 24.45 -23.72 1.56
N ILE A 121 23.38 -24.44 1.25
CA ILE A 121 22.08 -23.82 0.97
C ILE A 121 21.33 -23.65 2.28
N ASN A 122 21.00 -22.41 2.66
CA ASN A 122 20.21 -22.13 3.85
C ASN A 122 18.73 -22.40 3.59
N VAL A 123 18.20 -21.80 2.53
CA VAL A 123 16.78 -21.85 2.19
C VAL A 123 16.57 -21.64 0.69
N ILE A 124 15.51 -22.24 0.18
CA ILE A 124 14.99 -22.02 -1.16
C ILE A 124 13.55 -21.55 -1.00
N TYR A 125 13.25 -20.36 -1.51
CA TYR A 125 11.89 -19.83 -1.63
C TYR A 125 11.40 -20.06 -3.05
N GLY A 126 10.18 -20.54 -3.19
CA GLY A 126 9.48 -20.63 -4.47
C GLY A 126 8.36 -19.60 -4.52
N LEU A 127 8.25 -18.89 -5.63
CA LEU A 127 7.23 -17.87 -5.91
C LEU A 127 6.28 -18.40 -6.97
N HIS A 128 4.99 -18.38 -6.64
CA HIS A 128 3.93 -19.21 -7.21
C HIS A 128 4.07 -20.70 -6.88
N SER A 129 3.54 -21.11 -5.74
CA SER A 129 3.37 -22.54 -5.45
C SER A 129 2.45 -23.24 -6.47
N PRO A 130 2.54 -24.57 -6.61
CA PRO A 130 1.57 -25.34 -7.39
C PRO A 130 0.12 -25.06 -6.98
N THR A 131 -0.12 -24.91 -5.67
CA THR A 131 -1.44 -24.54 -5.13
C THR A 131 -1.89 -23.17 -5.62
N SER A 132 -1.02 -22.17 -5.60
CA SER A 132 -1.39 -20.82 -6.05
C SER A 132 -1.65 -20.77 -7.56
N LEU A 133 -0.91 -21.53 -8.37
CA LEU A 133 -1.18 -21.71 -9.79
C LEU A 133 -2.54 -22.38 -10.06
N LEU A 134 -2.88 -23.42 -9.30
CA LEU A 134 -4.18 -24.08 -9.39
C LEU A 134 -5.32 -23.13 -9.01
N LEU A 135 -5.19 -22.42 -7.88
CA LEU A 135 -6.17 -21.43 -7.43
C LEU A 135 -6.34 -20.29 -8.45
N GLY A 136 -5.27 -19.89 -9.14
CA GLY A 136 -5.35 -18.88 -10.20
C GLY A 136 -6.14 -19.36 -11.42
N ARG A 137 -5.93 -20.62 -11.83
CA ARG A 137 -6.74 -21.24 -12.89
C ARG A 137 -8.21 -21.39 -12.47
N LEU A 138 -8.45 -21.81 -11.23
CA LEU A 138 -9.79 -21.95 -10.69
C LEU A 138 -10.50 -20.60 -10.62
N ALA A 139 -9.83 -19.54 -10.14
CA ALA A 139 -10.37 -18.19 -10.11
C ALA A 139 -10.80 -17.72 -11.52
N TRP A 140 -9.95 -17.94 -12.52
CA TRP A 140 -10.27 -17.61 -13.91
C TRP A 140 -11.48 -18.39 -14.46
N LEU A 141 -11.57 -19.70 -14.16
CA LEU A 141 -12.73 -20.52 -14.54
C LEU A 141 -14.01 -20.04 -13.85
N LEU A 142 -13.94 -19.71 -12.57
CA LEU A 142 -15.06 -19.20 -11.78
C LEU A 142 -15.54 -17.85 -12.30
N GLU A 143 -14.63 -16.93 -12.61
CA GLU A 143 -14.95 -15.63 -13.20
C GLU A 143 -15.68 -15.81 -14.55
N ARG A 144 -15.18 -16.71 -15.41
CA ARG A 144 -15.87 -17.07 -16.67
C ARG A 144 -17.24 -17.70 -16.46
N GLY A 145 -17.44 -18.40 -15.35
CA GLY A 145 -18.72 -18.98 -14.95
C GLY A 145 -19.65 -18.01 -14.22
N GLY A 146 -19.35 -16.70 -14.16
CA GLY A 146 -20.17 -15.71 -13.45
C GLY A 146 -20.10 -15.81 -11.91
N ARG A 147 -19.11 -16.52 -11.37
CA ARG A 147 -18.84 -16.71 -9.94
C ARG A 147 -17.67 -15.85 -9.46
N SER A 148 -17.71 -14.57 -9.80
CA SER A 148 -16.70 -13.56 -9.42
C SER A 148 -16.51 -13.47 -7.89
N ASP A 149 -17.56 -13.74 -7.11
CA ASP A 149 -17.51 -13.85 -5.65
C ASP A 149 -16.52 -14.92 -5.17
N LEU A 150 -16.57 -16.10 -5.79
CA LEU A 150 -15.66 -17.21 -5.48
C LEU A 150 -14.29 -17.02 -6.12
N ALA A 151 -14.23 -16.39 -7.30
CA ALA A 151 -12.97 -16.05 -7.97
C ALA A 151 -12.10 -15.14 -7.10
N ASP A 152 -12.69 -14.15 -6.43
CA ASP A 152 -11.97 -13.26 -5.51
C ASP A 152 -11.50 -14.01 -4.26
N ARG A 153 -12.29 -14.94 -3.72
CA ARG A 153 -11.88 -15.83 -2.61
C ARG A 153 -10.70 -16.74 -3.02
N CYS A 154 -10.75 -17.31 -4.22
CA CYS A 154 -9.65 -18.09 -4.78
C CYS A 154 -8.39 -17.22 -4.97
N THR A 155 -8.56 -15.98 -5.41
CA THR A 155 -7.46 -15.02 -5.56
C THR A 155 -6.85 -14.61 -4.22
N ALA A 156 -7.66 -14.50 -3.17
CA ALA A 156 -7.15 -14.33 -1.81
C ALA A 156 -6.38 -15.54 -1.30
N ALA A 157 -6.93 -16.75 -1.47
CA ALA A 157 -6.25 -18.00 -1.11
C ALA A 157 -4.96 -18.24 -1.92
N LEU A 158 -4.93 -17.82 -3.19
CA LEU A 158 -3.75 -17.84 -4.05
C LEU A 158 -2.63 -17.02 -3.42
N ARG A 159 -2.94 -15.81 -2.96
CA ARG A 159 -1.96 -14.92 -2.30
C ARG A 159 -1.45 -15.53 -1.00
N ALA A 160 -2.36 -16.10 -0.20
CA ALA A 160 -2.03 -16.88 1.00
C ALA A 160 -1.17 -18.14 0.76
N SER A 161 -1.03 -18.57 -0.50
CA SER A 161 -0.18 -19.70 -0.89
C SER A 161 0.91 -19.30 -1.89
N TYR A 162 1.14 -18.00 -2.10
CA TYR A 162 1.98 -17.51 -3.19
C TYR A 162 3.45 -17.88 -3.03
N VAL A 163 4.01 -17.70 -1.82
CA VAL A 163 5.40 -18.06 -1.51
C VAL A 163 5.46 -19.38 -0.75
N VAL A 164 6.35 -20.30 -1.13
CA VAL A 164 6.57 -21.59 -0.47
C VAL A 164 8.05 -21.83 -0.20
N GLN A 165 8.35 -22.78 0.69
CA GLN A 165 9.70 -23.25 1.00
C GLN A 165 9.76 -24.78 0.83
N GLY A 166 10.98 -25.33 0.89
CA GLY A 166 11.20 -26.78 0.87
C GLY A 166 10.94 -27.41 -0.49
N ALA A 167 10.44 -28.64 -0.53
CA ALA A 167 10.24 -29.39 -1.77
C ALA A 167 9.30 -28.66 -2.76
N ALA A 168 8.26 -27.98 -2.25
CA ALA A 168 7.33 -27.23 -3.09
C ALA A 168 8.00 -26.05 -3.83
N ALA A 169 9.08 -25.49 -3.27
CA ALA A 169 9.81 -24.40 -3.93
C ALA A 169 10.48 -24.84 -5.23
N TRP A 170 10.82 -26.13 -5.37
CA TRP A 170 11.42 -26.67 -6.59
C TRP A 170 10.47 -26.69 -7.79
N LEU A 171 9.17 -26.71 -7.51
CA LEU A 171 8.12 -26.67 -8.51
C LEU A 171 7.70 -25.24 -8.86
N ALA A 172 8.12 -24.23 -8.10
CA ALA A 172 7.71 -22.86 -8.36
C ALA A 172 8.33 -22.32 -9.68
N PRO A 173 7.62 -21.49 -10.47
CA PRO A 173 8.17 -20.86 -11.67
C PRO A 173 9.41 -19.98 -11.42
N VAL A 174 9.45 -19.28 -10.29
CA VAL A 174 10.59 -18.45 -9.87
C VAL A 174 11.05 -18.91 -8.50
N ALA A 175 12.36 -19.05 -8.32
CA ALA A 175 12.96 -19.43 -7.05
C ALA A 175 14.03 -18.43 -6.62
N LEU A 176 14.11 -18.22 -5.31
CA LEU A 176 15.17 -17.49 -4.64
C LEU A 176 15.98 -18.47 -3.79
N VAL A 177 17.28 -18.57 -4.07
CA VAL A 177 18.21 -19.43 -3.34
C VAL A 177 19.11 -18.58 -2.46
N GLU A 178 19.17 -18.91 -1.17
CA GLU A 178 20.11 -18.31 -0.21
C GLU A 178 21.25 -19.31 0.06
N GLY A 179 22.47 -18.95 -0.31
CA GLY A 179 23.68 -19.74 -0.07
C GLY A 179 24.69 -19.02 0.83
N TYR A 180 25.38 -19.75 1.71
CA TYR A 180 26.40 -19.22 2.62
C TYR A 180 27.61 -20.15 2.73
N ARG A 181 28.79 -19.64 3.11
CA ARG A 181 29.98 -20.49 3.36
C ARG A 181 29.90 -21.14 4.75
N ALA A 182 30.17 -22.45 4.81
CA ALA A 182 29.80 -23.36 5.89
C ALA A 182 30.40 -23.09 7.29
N HIS A 183 31.36 -22.18 7.45
CA HIS A 183 32.06 -21.96 8.72
C HIS A 183 31.38 -21.00 9.70
N THR A 184 30.33 -20.30 9.28
CA THR A 184 29.50 -19.46 10.16
C THR A 184 28.05 -19.61 9.73
N LYS A 185 27.30 -20.55 10.33
CA LYS A 185 25.84 -20.43 10.29
C LYS A 185 25.56 -19.07 10.94
N PRO A 186 24.94 -18.10 10.24
CA PRO A 186 24.66 -16.80 10.85
C PRO A 186 23.90 -17.08 12.14
N ARG A 187 24.50 -16.74 13.29
CA ARG A 187 23.75 -16.75 14.54
C ARG A 187 22.67 -15.70 14.35
N GLN A 188 21.45 -16.20 14.15
CA GLN A 188 20.26 -15.36 14.14
C GLN A 188 20.02 -14.92 15.60
N ASP A 189 20.85 -13.99 16.08
CA ASP A 189 20.73 -13.43 17.42
C ASP A 189 19.57 -12.41 17.41
N TRP A 190 18.34 -12.91 17.25
CA TRP A 190 17.10 -12.12 17.35
C TRP A 190 16.91 -11.49 18.74
N HIS A 191 17.65 -11.98 19.74
CA HIS A 191 17.44 -11.65 21.14
C HIS A 191 18.19 -10.41 21.63
N THR A 192 19.17 -9.88 20.87
CA THR A 192 20.06 -8.79 21.34
C THR A 192 19.83 -7.44 20.67
N ALA A 193 18.87 -7.32 19.74
CA ALA A 193 18.50 -6.04 19.15
C ALA A 193 17.84 -5.10 20.19
N ARG A 194 18.68 -4.27 20.84
CA ARG A 194 18.39 -3.04 21.62
C ARG A 194 16.99 -2.94 22.26
N ALA A 195 16.71 -3.80 23.25
CA ALA A 195 15.54 -3.69 24.13
C ALA A 195 15.64 -2.55 25.19
N GLY A 196 16.38 -1.47 24.89
CA GLY A 196 16.67 -0.38 25.84
C GLY A 196 15.47 0.53 26.15
N GLY A 197 14.46 0.59 25.27
CA GLY A 197 13.32 1.51 25.41
C GLY A 197 12.01 0.92 25.95
N LEU A 198 11.88 -0.42 26.05
CA LEU A 198 10.57 -1.09 26.21
C LEU A 198 10.15 -1.38 27.66
N ARG A 199 10.73 -0.73 28.67
CA ARG A 199 10.51 -1.12 30.09
C ARG A 199 9.28 -0.49 30.78
N ASN A 200 8.56 0.47 30.18
CA ASN A 200 7.58 1.28 30.93
C ASN A 200 6.11 1.24 30.48
N ALA A 201 5.69 0.35 29.58
CA ALA A 201 4.30 0.30 29.11
C ALA A 201 3.58 -0.99 29.52
N SER A 202 2.91 -0.96 30.67
CA SER A 202 1.94 -2.00 31.05
C SER A 202 0.76 -1.36 31.78
N GLN A 203 -0.23 -0.88 31.02
CA GLN A 203 -1.55 -0.51 31.52
C GLN A 203 -2.61 -1.52 31.05
N ARG A 204 -3.65 -1.67 31.86
CA ARG A 204 -4.70 -2.69 31.79
C ARG A 204 -5.40 -2.68 30.44
N LEU A 205 -5.51 -3.86 29.81
CA LEU A 205 -6.49 -4.12 28.75
C LEU A 205 -7.89 -3.91 29.35
N GLN A 206 -8.60 -2.88 28.90
CA GLN A 206 -10.00 -2.67 29.27
C GLN A 206 -10.91 -3.50 28.34
N PRO A 207 -11.93 -4.19 28.87
CA PRO A 207 -12.97 -4.80 28.05
C PRO A 207 -13.75 -3.72 27.28
N ALA A 208 -14.29 -4.11 26.12
CA ALA A 208 -15.06 -3.26 25.23
C ALA A 208 -16.16 -2.49 26.00
N VAL A 209 -16.16 -1.16 25.84
CA VAL A 209 -17.08 -0.23 26.48
C VAL A 209 -18.43 -0.29 25.77
N GLU A 210 -19.51 -0.37 26.55
CA GLU A 210 -20.90 -0.23 26.09
C GLU A 210 -21.07 1.12 25.38
N ALA A 211 -21.79 1.14 24.25
CA ALA A 211 -22.00 2.34 23.45
C ALA A 211 -22.77 3.41 24.27
N VAL A 212 -22.06 4.48 24.65
CA VAL A 212 -22.64 5.71 25.18
C VAL A 212 -22.65 6.74 24.05
N ASP A 213 -23.78 7.42 23.84
CA ASP A 213 -24.05 8.43 22.79
C ASP A 213 -23.17 9.70 22.80
N ASN A 214 -22.02 9.67 23.46
CA ASN A 214 -21.08 10.78 23.49
C ASN A 214 -20.01 10.57 22.41
N THR A 215 -20.30 11.00 21.19
CA THR A 215 -19.26 11.10 20.15
C THR A 215 -18.13 11.99 20.69
N PRO A 216 -16.90 11.46 20.82
CA PRO A 216 -15.80 12.24 21.38
C PRO A 216 -15.54 13.48 20.53
N PRO A 217 -15.06 14.59 21.13
CA PRO A 217 -14.70 15.77 20.37
C PRO A 217 -13.64 15.42 19.31
N VAL A 218 -13.87 15.85 18.07
CA VAL A 218 -13.00 15.53 16.91
C VAL A 218 -11.61 16.15 17.05
N ALA A 219 -11.50 17.32 17.68
CA ALA A 219 -10.25 18.08 17.79
C ALA A 219 -9.09 17.30 18.46
N PRO A 220 -9.25 16.69 19.65
CA PRO A 220 -8.23 15.81 20.24
C PRO A 220 -7.82 14.64 19.34
N LEU A 221 -8.76 14.09 18.56
CA LEU A 221 -8.50 12.96 17.68
C LEU A 221 -7.64 13.38 16.48
N VAL A 222 -7.96 14.52 15.87
CA VAL A 222 -7.13 15.10 14.79
C VAL A 222 -5.70 15.33 15.25
N LEU A 223 -5.50 15.86 16.46
CA LEU A 223 -4.17 16.10 17.02
C LEU A 223 -3.42 14.80 17.37
N ALA A 224 -4.12 13.79 17.88
CA ALA A 224 -3.52 12.48 18.12
C ALA A 224 -3.09 11.81 16.80
N LEU A 225 -3.90 11.94 15.76
CA LEU A 225 -3.58 11.41 14.42
C LEU A 225 -2.43 12.17 13.76
N ASP A 226 -2.36 13.49 13.91
CA ASP A 226 -1.20 14.30 13.48
C ASP A 226 0.09 13.87 14.19
N ALA A 227 0.04 13.71 15.53
CA ALA A 227 1.17 13.24 16.31
C ALA A 227 1.62 11.84 15.86
N TRP A 228 0.67 10.93 15.56
CA TRP A 228 0.99 9.62 15.01
C TRP A 228 1.65 9.73 13.63
N LEU A 229 1.12 10.55 12.71
CA LEU A 229 1.71 10.78 11.38
C LEU A 229 3.17 11.25 11.47
N ASP A 230 3.49 12.13 12.42
CA ASP A 230 4.88 12.55 12.67
C ASP A 230 5.78 11.37 13.06
N THR A 231 5.29 10.37 13.80
CA THR A 231 6.05 9.14 14.11
C THR A 231 6.30 8.26 12.88
N MET A 232 5.43 8.35 11.86
CA MET A 232 5.52 7.54 10.64
C MET A 232 6.45 8.14 9.59
N ARG A 233 6.93 9.37 9.83
CA ARG A 233 7.80 10.08 8.90
C ARG A 233 9.26 9.63 9.04
N GLY A 234 9.83 9.10 7.96
CA GLY A 234 11.26 8.81 7.83
C GLY A 234 12.01 9.90 7.05
N PRO A 235 13.32 9.69 6.75
CA PRO A 235 14.14 10.65 6.01
C PRO A 235 13.60 11.00 4.62
N MET A 236 12.95 10.03 3.96
CA MET A 236 12.40 10.21 2.61
C MET A 236 10.91 10.60 2.58
N GLY A 237 10.26 10.74 3.73
CA GLY A 237 8.83 11.03 3.83
C GLY A 237 8.04 10.00 4.63
N TYR A 238 6.72 9.93 4.44
CA TYR A 238 5.83 9.08 5.25
C TYR A 238 5.85 7.62 4.79
N GLY A 239 6.29 6.75 5.71
CA GLY A 239 6.46 5.33 5.45
C GLY A 239 5.52 4.43 6.25
N GLY A 240 5.97 3.22 6.51
CA GLY A 240 5.26 2.19 7.24
C GLY A 240 4.75 1.04 6.38
N PRO A 241 4.36 -0.06 7.04
CA PRO A 241 3.84 -1.24 6.35
C PRO A 241 2.49 -0.98 5.72
N VAL A 242 2.16 -1.74 4.69
CA VAL A 242 0.89 -1.66 3.95
C VAL A 242 0.16 -2.99 4.00
N ALA A 243 -1.05 -2.98 4.56
CA ALA A 243 -2.05 -4.03 4.39
C ALA A 243 -3.12 -3.54 3.41
N HIS A 244 -3.34 -4.29 2.31
CA HIS A 244 -4.30 -3.90 1.28
C HIS A 244 -5.07 -5.15 0.75
N TRP A 245 -6.30 -4.93 0.27
CA TRP A 245 -7.17 -6.00 -0.27
C TRP A 245 -6.52 -6.81 -1.40
N TRP A 246 -5.73 -6.16 -2.26
CA TRP A 246 -5.00 -6.74 -3.39
C TRP A 246 -3.65 -7.38 -3.00
N PHE A 247 -2.77 -6.67 -2.29
CA PHE A 247 -1.46 -7.17 -1.88
C PHE A 247 -1.00 -6.48 -0.61
N ASN A 248 -0.13 -7.14 0.16
CA ASN A 248 0.48 -6.51 1.33
C ASN A 248 1.94 -6.18 1.04
N THR A 249 2.37 -4.98 1.47
CA THR A 249 3.77 -4.55 1.46
C THR A 249 4.23 -4.39 2.90
N LEU A 250 4.53 -5.51 3.55
CA LEU A 250 4.91 -5.51 4.97
C LEU A 250 6.44 -5.52 5.17
N LEU A 251 7.22 -5.93 4.16
CA LEU A 251 8.69 -5.94 4.25
C LEU A 251 9.29 -4.57 3.98
N TYR A 252 8.85 -3.90 2.91
CA TYR A 252 9.22 -2.52 2.64
C TYR A 252 8.33 -1.59 3.45
N THR A 253 8.94 -0.77 4.29
CA THR A 253 8.30 0.17 5.21
C THR A 253 8.85 1.59 5.04
N GLY A 254 9.64 1.81 4.00
CA GLY A 254 10.13 3.14 3.63
C GLY A 254 9.00 4.05 3.14
N ALA A 255 9.38 5.27 2.75
CA ALA A 255 8.42 6.24 2.23
C ALA A 255 7.74 5.71 0.96
N GLY A 256 6.40 5.78 0.91
CA GLY A 256 5.64 5.57 -0.33
C GLY A 256 5.12 6.90 -0.83
N ILE A 257 5.60 7.35 -2.00
CA ILE A 257 5.19 8.62 -2.63
C ILE A 257 4.01 8.34 -3.55
N ASP A 258 2.94 7.87 -2.92
CA ASP A 258 1.70 7.42 -3.51
C ASP A 258 0.53 8.26 -2.96
N TRP A 259 -0.70 7.82 -3.20
CA TRP A 259 -1.93 8.50 -2.81
C TRP A 259 -2.05 8.89 -1.33
N ARG A 260 -1.16 8.43 -0.43
CA ARG A 260 -1.16 8.84 0.98
C ARG A 260 -0.91 10.34 1.13
N TYR A 261 -0.18 10.93 0.18
CA TYR A 261 0.11 12.37 0.19
C TYR A 261 -1.11 13.22 -0.14
N GLU A 262 -2.12 12.64 -0.78
CA GLU A 262 -3.42 13.28 -1.04
C GLU A 262 -4.07 13.74 0.26
N GLY A 263 -4.31 12.81 1.19
CA GLY A 263 -4.99 13.11 2.43
C GLY A 263 -4.11 13.86 3.44
N ILE A 264 -2.79 13.60 3.45
CA ILE A 264 -1.85 14.29 4.34
C ILE A 264 -1.77 15.78 4.00
N ILE A 265 -1.49 16.13 2.73
CA ILE A 265 -1.33 17.53 2.32
C ILE A 265 -2.67 18.25 2.46
N ILE A 266 -3.75 17.69 1.91
CA ILE A 266 -5.08 18.33 1.98
C ILE A 266 -5.56 18.44 3.43
N GLY A 267 -5.32 17.45 4.27
CA GLY A 267 -5.69 17.52 5.69
C GLY A 267 -4.99 18.64 6.43
N TYR A 268 -3.70 18.87 6.17
CA TYR A 268 -2.98 20.02 6.72
C TYR A 268 -3.47 21.36 6.15
N LEU A 269 -3.86 21.41 4.87
CA LEU A 269 -4.49 22.60 4.30
C LEU A 269 -5.85 22.89 4.94
N ASN A 270 -6.66 21.87 5.22
CA ASN A 270 -7.92 22.04 5.95
C ASN A 270 -7.67 22.65 7.34
N LEU A 271 -6.69 22.14 8.09
CA LEU A 271 -6.33 22.72 9.39
C LEU A 271 -5.83 24.16 9.28
N TYR A 272 -5.04 24.46 8.25
CA TYR A 272 -4.62 25.83 7.97
C TYR A 272 -5.82 26.75 7.69
N HIS A 273 -6.76 26.36 6.83
CA HIS A 273 -7.95 27.16 6.53
C HIS A 273 -8.84 27.38 7.76
N GLN A 274 -8.97 26.40 8.65
CA GLN A 274 -9.80 26.53 9.84
C GLN A 274 -9.17 27.39 10.94
N THR A 275 -7.84 27.39 11.06
CA THR A 275 -7.14 28.00 12.20
C THR A 275 -6.27 29.19 11.85
N SER A 276 -5.99 29.40 10.56
CA SER A 276 -4.99 30.32 10.02
C SER A 276 -3.57 30.10 10.58
N ALA A 277 -3.31 28.97 11.25
CA ALA A 277 -2.04 28.74 11.91
C ALA A 277 -0.97 28.24 10.91
N HIS A 278 0.05 29.07 10.65
CA HIS A 278 1.07 28.81 9.63
C HIS A 278 1.84 27.50 9.79
N HIS A 279 1.93 26.92 10.99
CA HIS A 279 2.61 25.64 11.18
C HIS A 279 1.92 24.49 10.42
N TRP A 280 0.60 24.55 10.21
CA TRP A 280 -0.12 23.58 9.37
C TRP A 280 0.26 23.72 7.90
N LEU A 281 0.31 24.95 7.38
CA LEU A 281 0.81 25.20 6.02
C LEU A 281 2.26 24.73 5.85
N SER A 282 3.11 24.92 6.87
CA SER A 282 4.48 24.39 6.88
C SER A 282 4.52 22.86 6.84
N LYS A 283 3.63 22.16 7.56
CA LYS A 283 3.51 20.70 7.48
C LYS A 283 3.03 20.23 6.09
N ALA A 284 2.08 20.94 5.48
CA ALA A 284 1.64 20.69 4.10
C ALA A 284 2.79 20.83 3.09
N ARG A 285 3.56 21.93 3.16
CA ARG A 285 4.75 22.16 2.32
C ARG A 285 5.80 21.09 2.52
N ARG A 286 6.09 20.72 3.77
CA ARG A 286 7.04 19.64 4.09
C ARG A 286 6.65 18.31 3.45
N ALA A 287 5.36 17.97 3.47
CA ALA A 287 4.86 16.76 2.80
C ALA A 287 4.94 16.89 1.27
N ALA A 288 4.60 18.05 0.70
CA ALA A 288 4.75 18.32 -0.73
C ALA A 288 6.22 18.22 -1.18
N ASP A 289 7.17 18.71 -0.38
CA ASP A 289 8.59 18.63 -0.70
C ASP A 289 9.09 17.18 -0.75
N ASP A 290 8.50 16.25 0.01
CA ASP A 290 8.79 14.82 -0.12
C ASP A 290 8.42 14.32 -1.52
N VAL A 291 7.23 14.71 -2.02
CA VAL A 291 6.74 14.37 -3.37
C VAL A 291 7.65 14.96 -4.44
N VAL A 292 8.02 16.24 -4.30
CA VAL A 292 8.88 16.95 -5.24
C VAL A 292 10.26 16.30 -5.33
N ARG A 293 10.90 15.98 -4.21
CA ARG A 293 12.21 15.32 -4.18
C ARG A 293 12.19 13.92 -4.80
N ALA A 294 11.04 13.26 -4.81
CA ALA A 294 10.89 11.93 -5.39
C ALA A 294 10.58 11.94 -6.89
N GLN A 295 10.32 13.11 -7.50
CA GLN A 295 9.99 13.19 -8.92
C GLN A 295 11.19 12.82 -9.80
N GLN A 296 10.98 11.88 -10.72
CA GLN A 296 11.93 11.42 -11.70
C GLN A 296 11.90 12.31 -12.96
N ARG A 297 12.90 12.13 -13.83
CA ARG A 297 13.02 12.94 -15.06
C ARG A 297 11.84 12.77 -16.02
N ASP A 298 11.16 11.64 -15.97
CA ASP A 298 9.98 11.33 -16.78
C ASP A 298 8.66 11.69 -16.09
N GLY A 299 8.70 12.46 -15.00
CA GLY A 299 7.51 12.95 -14.29
C GLY A 299 6.91 11.98 -13.28
N ARG A 300 7.36 10.71 -13.23
CA ARG A 300 6.94 9.74 -12.22
C ARG A 300 7.46 10.07 -10.83
N PHE A 301 6.78 9.60 -9.80
CA PHE A 301 7.28 9.69 -8.42
C PHE A 301 7.90 8.34 -8.01
N ALA A 302 9.09 8.36 -7.41
CA ALA A 302 9.68 7.14 -6.88
C ALA A 302 8.79 6.53 -5.77
N TYR A 303 8.68 5.20 -5.72
CA TYR A 303 7.91 4.50 -4.68
C TYR A 303 6.42 4.87 -4.69
N SER A 304 5.83 5.00 -5.89
CA SER A 304 4.45 5.44 -6.09
C SER A 304 3.47 4.29 -6.36
N THR A 305 3.75 3.08 -5.91
CA THR A 305 2.85 1.92 -6.12
C THR A 305 2.44 1.35 -4.78
N PHE A 306 1.39 1.89 -4.16
CA PHE A 306 1.01 1.65 -2.77
C PHE A 306 1.19 0.19 -2.29
N GLU A 307 0.53 -0.77 -2.94
CA GLU A 307 0.55 -2.19 -2.60
C GLU A 307 1.76 -2.97 -3.19
N LEU A 308 2.67 -2.30 -3.89
CA LEU A 308 3.89 -2.85 -4.49
C LEU A 308 5.15 -2.01 -4.22
N ASN A 309 5.11 -1.09 -3.24
CA ASN A 309 6.25 -0.25 -2.92
C ASN A 309 7.49 -1.12 -2.59
N PRO A 310 8.70 -0.73 -3.01
CA PRO A 310 9.10 0.54 -3.62
C PRO A 310 8.98 0.62 -5.16
N ALA A 311 8.04 -0.08 -5.81
CA ALA A 311 7.84 0.09 -7.25
C ALA A 311 7.41 1.53 -7.62
N THR A 312 7.74 1.96 -8.84
CA THR A 312 7.47 3.31 -9.37
C THR A 312 6.46 3.27 -10.53
N GLY A 313 5.60 4.29 -10.62
CA GLY A 313 4.68 4.50 -11.73
C GLY A 313 3.28 3.92 -11.49
N GLY A 314 2.78 3.93 -10.25
CA GLY A 314 1.45 3.43 -9.94
C GLY A 314 0.35 4.43 -10.26
N THR A 315 -0.49 4.13 -11.25
CA THR A 315 -1.82 4.75 -11.46
C THR A 315 -2.81 4.13 -10.46
N PRO A 316 -3.58 4.90 -9.65
CA PRO A 316 -3.82 6.36 -9.63
C PRO A 316 -2.89 7.13 -8.69
N HIS A 317 -2.01 6.41 -8.00
CA HIS A 317 -1.31 6.89 -6.84
C HIS A 317 -0.54 8.18 -7.12
N GLU A 318 -0.03 8.32 -8.35
CA GLU A 318 0.67 9.53 -8.80
C GLU A 318 -0.27 10.72 -9.05
N ALA A 319 -1.46 10.51 -9.61
CA ALA A 319 -2.43 11.58 -9.87
C ALA A 319 -2.96 12.19 -8.56
N ALA A 320 -3.11 11.36 -7.52
CA ALA A 320 -3.49 11.81 -6.19
C ALA A 320 -2.42 12.72 -5.55
N CYS A 321 -1.12 12.44 -5.79
CA CYS A 321 -0.03 13.34 -5.41
C CYS A 321 -0.09 14.66 -6.18
N ALA A 322 -0.30 14.61 -7.51
CA ALA A 322 -0.42 15.80 -8.34
C ALA A 322 -1.59 16.69 -7.89
N LEU A 323 -2.77 16.10 -7.63
CA LEU A 323 -3.93 16.79 -7.07
C LEU A 323 -3.58 17.54 -5.77
N ALA A 324 -2.88 16.86 -4.85
CA ALA A 324 -2.48 17.44 -3.58
C ALA A 324 -1.53 18.65 -3.74
N LEU A 325 -0.57 18.54 -4.66
CA LEU A 325 0.34 19.64 -5.00
C LEU A 325 -0.41 20.83 -5.61
N LEU A 326 -1.43 20.59 -6.44
CA LEU A 326 -2.25 21.65 -7.03
C LEU A 326 -3.11 22.35 -5.98
N HIS A 327 -3.66 21.63 -5.01
CA HIS A 327 -4.34 22.25 -3.87
C HIS A 327 -3.39 23.15 -3.06
N LEU A 328 -2.17 22.69 -2.77
CA LEU A 328 -1.17 23.52 -2.10
C LEU A 328 -0.81 24.76 -2.94
N ALA A 329 -0.60 24.58 -4.25
CA ALA A 329 -0.30 25.68 -5.16
C ALA A 329 -1.41 26.75 -5.16
N ALA A 330 -2.68 26.33 -5.18
CA ALA A 330 -3.83 27.23 -5.10
C ALA A 330 -3.83 28.07 -3.81
N VAL A 331 -3.59 27.44 -2.65
CA VAL A 331 -3.49 28.15 -1.37
C VAL A 331 -2.32 29.14 -1.38
N LEU A 332 -1.15 28.72 -1.84
CA LEU A 332 0.03 29.59 -1.92
C LEU A 332 -0.19 30.78 -2.87
N GLN A 333 -0.89 30.57 -4.00
CA GLN A 333 -1.22 31.63 -4.95
C GLN A 333 -2.15 32.68 -4.33
N GLN A 334 -3.16 32.25 -3.55
CA GLN A 334 -4.05 33.16 -2.81
C GLN A 334 -3.28 34.07 -1.83
N HIS A 335 -2.12 33.62 -1.34
CA HIS A 335 -1.23 34.39 -0.48
C HIS A 335 -0.12 35.14 -1.23
N GLY A 336 -0.07 35.05 -2.55
CA GLY A 336 1.01 35.65 -3.36
C GLY A 336 2.39 35.02 -3.13
N ASP A 337 2.48 33.79 -2.62
CA ASP A 337 3.76 33.09 -2.44
C ASP A 337 4.27 32.58 -3.81
N PRO A 338 5.46 33.02 -4.28
CA PRO A 338 5.99 32.61 -5.58
C PRO A 338 6.26 31.10 -5.69
N GLN A 339 6.33 30.36 -4.58
CA GLN A 339 6.45 28.91 -4.61
C GLN A 339 5.20 28.18 -5.11
N ALA A 340 4.06 28.87 -5.23
CA ALA A 340 2.86 28.30 -5.85
C ALA A 340 3.18 27.69 -7.23
N ARG A 341 3.91 28.44 -8.07
CA ARG A 341 4.31 28.00 -9.41
C ARG A 341 5.21 26.77 -9.38
N TYR A 342 6.09 26.68 -8.39
CA TYR A 342 7.00 25.54 -8.25
C TYR A 342 6.23 24.23 -8.03
N TYR A 343 5.28 24.19 -7.09
CA TYR A 343 4.48 22.98 -6.85
C TYR A 343 3.54 22.66 -8.02
N GLN A 344 2.98 23.69 -8.66
CA GLN A 344 2.19 23.54 -9.89
C GLN A 344 3.00 22.94 -11.04
N ASP A 345 4.23 23.41 -11.27
CA ASP A 345 5.11 22.90 -12.34
C ASP A 345 5.44 21.41 -12.12
N ILE A 346 5.65 20.99 -10.88
CA ILE A 346 5.89 19.58 -10.52
C ILE A 346 4.64 18.73 -10.80
N ALA A 347 3.45 19.18 -10.39
CA ALA A 347 2.20 18.49 -10.69
C ALA A 347 1.96 18.39 -12.20
N THR A 348 2.16 19.50 -12.92
CA THR A 348 2.03 19.62 -14.38
C THR A 348 2.93 18.60 -15.08
N ARG A 349 4.21 18.50 -14.68
CA ARG A 349 5.13 17.52 -15.27
C ARG A 349 4.66 16.09 -15.09
N ASN A 350 4.09 15.74 -13.92
CA ASN A 350 3.52 14.41 -13.72
C ASN A 350 2.31 14.17 -14.63
N LEU A 351 1.37 15.10 -14.68
CA LEU A 351 0.17 14.97 -15.51
C LEU A 351 0.49 14.88 -17.00
N TYR A 352 1.42 15.69 -17.51
CA TYR A 352 1.79 15.67 -18.92
C TYR A 352 2.69 14.48 -19.31
N LEU A 353 3.84 14.32 -18.64
CA LEU A 353 4.86 13.33 -19.07
C LEU A 353 4.49 11.89 -18.70
N GLN A 354 3.66 11.72 -17.67
CA GLN A 354 3.29 10.40 -17.19
C GLN A 354 1.81 10.10 -17.45
N ALA A 355 0.86 10.95 -17.02
CA ALA A 355 -0.56 10.64 -17.21
C ALA A 355 -0.97 10.68 -18.70
N ILE A 356 -0.85 11.84 -19.35
CA ILE A 356 -1.23 12.06 -20.74
C ILE A 356 -0.35 11.24 -21.68
N ALA A 357 0.97 11.40 -21.63
CA ALA A 357 1.85 10.78 -22.62
C ALA A 357 1.86 9.24 -22.60
N ARG A 358 1.40 8.57 -21.53
CA ARG A 358 1.53 7.11 -21.39
C ARG A 358 0.23 6.36 -21.19
N TYR A 359 -0.78 7.00 -20.60
CA TYR A 359 -2.04 6.34 -20.28
C TYR A 359 -3.21 6.85 -21.10
N TRP A 360 -3.14 8.05 -21.68
CA TRP A 360 -4.21 8.51 -22.55
C TRP A 360 -4.38 7.57 -23.75
N ASP A 361 -5.63 7.24 -24.04
CA ASP A 361 -6.02 6.44 -25.20
C ASP A 361 -6.94 7.28 -26.08
N ASP A 362 -6.42 7.72 -27.23
CA ASP A 362 -7.17 8.53 -28.18
C ASP A 362 -8.42 7.80 -28.71
N GLN A 363 -8.39 6.46 -28.80
CA GLN A 363 -9.51 5.69 -29.33
C GLN A 363 -10.68 5.63 -28.35
N THR A 364 -10.39 5.40 -27.06
CA THR A 364 -11.43 5.32 -26.03
C THR A 364 -11.69 6.65 -25.35
N ARG A 365 -10.89 7.69 -25.65
CA ARG A 365 -10.91 9.02 -25.04
C ARG A 365 -10.90 8.98 -23.51
N SER A 366 -10.05 8.13 -22.96
CA SER A 366 -9.95 7.90 -21.52
C SER A 366 -8.55 7.44 -21.12
N PHE A 367 -8.20 7.60 -19.84
CA PHE A 367 -6.91 7.10 -19.32
C PHE A 367 -6.94 5.62 -18.97
N ARG A 368 -5.97 4.87 -19.50
CA ARG A 368 -5.74 3.46 -19.18
C ARG A 368 -5.20 3.29 -17.75
N ASP A 369 -5.51 2.17 -17.12
CA ASP A 369 -4.91 1.80 -15.84
C ASP A 369 -3.43 1.40 -15.96
N ALA A 370 -3.04 0.76 -17.06
CA ALA A 370 -1.65 0.37 -17.29
C ALA A 370 -1.23 0.62 -18.75
N PRO A 371 0.05 0.94 -19.02
CA PRO A 371 0.48 1.22 -20.38
C PRO A 371 0.36 -0.03 -21.25
N GLY A 372 -0.26 0.11 -22.42
CA GLY A 372 -0.43 -0.97 -23.40
C GLY A 372 -1.46 -2.03 -23.02
N VAL A 373 -2.17 -1.90 -21.90
CA VAL A 373 -3.29 -2.77 -21.54
C VAL A 373 -4.58 -1.96 -21.73
N PRO A 374 -5.50 -2.39 -22.61
CA PRO A 374 -6.82 -1.79 -22.73
C PRO A 374 -7.61 -2.03 -21.44
N SER A 375 -7.44 -1.15 -20.45
CA SER A 375 -8.04 -1.28 -19.12
C SER A 375 -8.38 0.09 -18.58
N PHE A 376 -9.52 0.25 -17.93
CA PHE A 376 -9.97 1.52 -17.34
C PHE A 376 -10.48 1.27 -15.92
N VAL A 377 -10.11 2.13 -14.97
CA VAL A 377 -10.48 1.98 -13.56
C VAL A 377 -11.10 3.30 -13.06
N PRO A 378 -12.43 3.36 -12.83
CA PRO A 378 -13.14 4.62 -12.57
C PRO A 378 -12.62 5.45 -11.40
N ASN A 379 -12.39 4.84 -10.24
CA ASN A 379 -11.95 5.58 -9.05
C ASN A 379 -10.57 6.22 -9.25
N LYS A 380 -9.73 5.60 -10.08
CA LYS A 380 -8.41 6.10 -10.44
C LYS A 380 -8.52 7.26 -11.43
N ALA A 381 -9.34 7.06 -12.45
CA ALA A 381 -9.63 8.03 -13.49
C ALA A 381 -10.31 9.29 -12.95
N ALA A 382 -11.20 9.15 -11.95
CA ALA A 382 -11.87 10.27 -11.30
C ALA A 382 -10.88 11.21 -10.60
N THR A 383 -9.93 10.67 -9.82
CA THR A 383 -8.89 11.49 -9.18
C THR A 383 -7.99 12.19 -10.21
N LEU A 384 -7.69 11.53 -11.33
CA LEU A 384 -6.92 12.14 -12.42
C LEU A 384 -7.72 13.26 -13.11
N ALA A 385 -9.01 13.06 -13.38
CA ALA A 385 -9.88 14.09 -13.94
C ALA A 385 -10.01 15.29 -13.00
N GLU A 386 -10.18 15.06 -11.68
CA GLU A 386 -10.18 16.12 -10.65
C GLU A 386 -8.88 16.93 -10.69
N ALA A 387 -7.73 16.26 -10.80
CA ALA A 387 -6.42 16.93 -10.91
C ALA A 387 -6.29 17.77 -12.19
N LEU A 388 -6.75 17.24 -13.34
CA LEU A 388 -6.69 17.95 -14.62
C LEU A 388 -7.60 19.17 -14.65
N LEU A 389 -8.81 19.07 -14.08
CA LEU A 389 -9.74 20.20 -13.94
C LEU A 389 -9.17 21.28 -13.02
N LEU A 390 -8.56 20.89 -11.89
CA LEU A 390 -7.90 21.84 -11.01
C LEU A 390 -6.71 22.53 -11.68
N LEU A 391 -5.89 21.78 -12.43
CA LEU A 391 -4.79 22.38 -13.21
C LEU A 391 -5.33 23.35 -14.25
N ALA A 392 -6.36 22.97 -15.01
CA ALA A 392 -7.01 23.82 -16.00
C ALA A 392 -7.49 25.15 -15.39
N ARG A 393 -8.07 25.12 -14.17
CA ARG A 393 -8.46 26.34 -13.43
C ARG A 393 -7.26 27.22 -13.08
N LEU A 394 -6.14 26.63 -12.62
CA LEU A 394 -4.95 27.36 -12.19
C LEU A 394 -4.14 27.96 -13.36
N THR A 395 -4.16 27.32 -14.52
CA THR A 395 -3.44 27.78 -15.72
C THR A 395 -4.30 28.50 -16.73
N SER A 396 -5.62 28.53 -16.53
CA SER A 396 -6.61 28.92 -17.55
C SER A 396 -6.47 28.14 -18.86
N ASP A 397 -6.03 26.88 -18.78
CA ASP A 397 -5.86 25.99 -19.94
C ASP A 397 -7.04 25.04 -20.06
N GLU A 398 -8.11 25.52 -20.69
CA GLU A 398 -9.36 24.76 -20.87
C GLU A 398 -9.17 23.49 -21.70
N TRP A 399 -8.11 23.41 -22.51
CA TRP A 399 -7.84 22.25 -23.35
C TRP A 399 -7.66 20.98 -22.51
N LEU A 400 -7.05 21.09 -21.33
CA LEU A 400 -6.92 19.98 -20.37
C LEU A 400 -8.27 19.41 -19.96
N ALA A 401 -9.23 20.29 -19.67
CA ALA A 401 -10.57 19.90 -19.25
C ALA A 401 -11.35 19.25 -20.40
N LEU A 402 -11.40 19.92 -21.55
CA LEU A 402 -12.22 19.53 -22.70
C LEU A 402 -11.69 18.28 -23.41
N THR A 403 -10.37 18.14 -23.50
CA THR A 403 -9.74 17.02 -24.24
C THR A 403 -9.64 15.77 -23.38
N TYR A 404 -9.30 15.92 -22.09
CA TYR A 404 -8.94 14.78 -21.25
C TYR A 404 -9.89 14.54 -20.09
N ALA A 405 -10.20 15.56 -19.29
CA ALA A 405 -10.91 15.35 -18.04
C ALA A 405 -12.38 14.97 -18.26
N LEU A 406 -13.15 15.77 -19.00
CA LEU A 406 -14.58 15.50 -19.22
C LEU A 406 -14.82 14.19 -19.99
N PRO A 407 -14.08 13.86 -21.08
CA PRO A 407 -14.24 12.56 -21.73
C PRO A 407 -13.90 11.37 -20.83
N THR A 408 -12.95 11.55 -19.91
CA THR A 408 -12.64 10.54 -18.90
C THR A 408 -13.80 10.34 -17.92
N LEU A 409 -14.47 11.42 -17.50
CA LEU A 409 -15.67 11.33 -16.66
C LEU A 409 -16.83 10.68 -17.43
N ASP A 410 -16.97 10.94 -18.73
CA ASP A 410 -17.94 10.24 -19.59
C ASP A 410 -17.71 8.72 -19.60
N ALA A 411 -16.45 8.29 -19.65
CA ALA A 411 -16.11 6.86 -19.53
C ALA A 411 -16.47 6.28 -18.15
N ILE A 412 -16.45 7.07 -17.07
CA ILE A 412 -16.96 6.67 -15.76
C ILE A 412 -18.49 6.50 -15.80
N LEU A 413 -19.21 7.46 -16.39
CA LEU A 413 -20.67 7.37 -16.55
C LEU A 413 -21.09 6.13 -17.33
N ALA A 414 -20.34 5.76 -18.36
CA ALA A 414 -20.58 4.54 -19.15
C ALA A 414 -20.44 3.24 -18.33
N LEU A 415 -19.73 3.27 -17.21
CA LEU A 415 -19.58 2.15 -16.28
C LEU A 415 -20.54 2.20 -15.08
N GLN A 416 -21.33 3.27 -14.96
CA GLN A 416 -22.37 3.39 -13.95
C GLN A 416 -23.61 2.59 -14.36
N VAL A 417 -24.10 1.76 -13.44
CA VAL A 417 -25.34 1.01 -13.61
C VAL A 417 -26.53 1.97 -13.50
N ARG A 418 -27.46 1.88 -14.45
CA ARG A 418 -28.72 2.63 -14.47
C ARG A 418 -29.89 1.66 -14.30
N GLY A 419 -30.71 1.92 -13.29
CA GLY A 419 -31.88 1.12 -12.94
C GLY A 419 -31.58 -0.16 -12.15
N GLY A 420 -32.66 -0.77 -11.64
CA GLY A 420 -32.60 -2.02 -10.87
C GLY A 420 -31.93 -1.89 -9.50
N PRO A 421 -31.65 -3.04 -8.83
CA PRO A 421 -31.08 -3.03 -7.47
C PRO A 421 -29.70 -2.38 -7.35
N ALA A 422 -28.94 -2.39 -8.45
CA ALA A 422 -27.60 -1.83 -8.53
C ALA A 422 -27.56 -0.39 -9.10
N ASP A 423 -28.71 0.30 -9.26
CA ASP A 423 -28.73 1.68 -9.75
C ASP A 423 -27.76 2.59 -8.97
N GLY A 424 -26.88 3.26 -9.69
CA GLY A 424 -25.82 4.12 -9.15
C GLY A 424 -24.48 3.44 -8.92
N ALA A 425 -24.40 2.10 -8.88
CA ALA A 425 -23.13 1.39 -8.75
C ALA A 425 -22.22 1.69 -9.94
N ILE A 426 -20.91 1.84 -9.70
CA ILE A 426 -19.92 2.00 -10.77
C ILE A 426 -19.02 0.77 -10.77
N ALA A 427 -18.90 0.11 -11.92
CA ALA A 427 -18.08 -1.09 -12.06
C ALA A 427 -16.61 -0.83 -11.70
N GLN A 428 -15.96 -1.80 -11.06
CA GLN A 428 -14.58 -1.68 -10.60
C GLN A 428 -13.61 -1.28 -11.70
N ASN A 429 -13.75 -1.90 -12.86
CA ASN A 429 -12.93 -1.62 -14.03
C ASN A 429 -13.59 -2.14 -15.32
N SER A 430 -13.01 -1.77 -16.44
CA SER A 430 -13.14 -2.49 -17.69
C SER A 430 -11.78 -3.05 -18.11
N LEU A 431 -11.79 -4.22 -18.74
CA LEU A 431 -10.59 -4.89 -19.25
C LEU A 431 -10.91 -5.44 -20.65
N HIS A 432 -10.11 -5.07 -21.65
CA HIS A 432 -10.34 -5.38 -23.06
C HIS A 432 -11.76 -5.01 -23.53
N GLY A 433 -12.24 -3.83 -23.10
CA GLY A 433 -13.58 -3.33 -23.41
C GLY A 433 -14.71 -4.03 -22.66
N GLN A 434 -14.43 -5.08 -21.89
CA GLN A 434 -15.42 -5.76 -21.07
C GLN A 434 -15.52 -5.12 -19.69
N ARG A 435 -16.75 -4.76 -19.30
CA ARG A 435 -17.06 -4.27 -17.95
C ARG A 435 -16.93 -5.41 -16.94
N ILE A 436 -16.26 -5.16 -15.82
CA ILE A 436 -16.13 -6.11 -14.71
C ILE A 436 -17.07 -5.68 -13.59
N ASP A 437 -18.20 -6.36 -13.48
CA ASP A 437 -19.27 -6.03 -12.54
C ASP A 437 -18.93 -6.46 -11.10
N LYS A 438 -17.99 -5.73 -10.51
CA LYS A 438 -17.63 -5.76 -9.09
C LYS A 438 -17.81 -4.36 -8.55
N TYR A 439 -18.60 -4.18 -7.49
CA TYR A 439 -18.96 -2.87 -6.97
C TYR A 439 -18.39 -2.69 -5.57
N PHE A 440 -17.39 -1.83 -5.44
CA PHE A 440 -16.68 -1.56 -4.19
C PHE A 440 -17.19 -0.24 -3.60
N PRO A 441 -17.90 -0.23 -2.47
CA PRO A 441 -18.44 1.00 -1.88
C PRO A 441 -17.39 2.11 -1.70
N LEU A 442 -16.21 1.74 -1.18
CA LEU A 442 -15.08 2.66 -1.01
C LEU A 442 -14.62 3.29 -2.34
N TYR A 443 -14.49 2.49 -3.40
CA TYR A 443 -13.97 2.98 -4.68
C TYR A 443 -15.02 3.79 -5.45
N ILE A 444 -16.30 3.44 -5.32
CA ILE A 444 -17.40 4.23 -5.88
C ILE A 444 -17.46 5.61 -5.20
N ALA A 445 -17.29 5.68 -3.88
CA ALA A 445 -17.22 6.95 -3.17
C ALA A 445 -16.06 7.84 -3.66
N ARG A 446 -14.90 7.24 -4.00
CA ARG A 446 -13.77 7.97 -4.61
C ARG A 446 -14.05 8.53 -6.01
N CYS A 447 -15.12 8.11 -6.69
CA CYS A 447 -15.51 8.69 -7.98
C CYS A 447 -16.25 10.04 -7.81
N ILE A 448 -16.90 10.26 -6.67
CA ILE A 448 -17.78 11.41 -6.43
C ILE A 448 -17.06 12.76 -6.53
N PRO A 449 -15.87 12.97 -5.94
CA PRO A 449 -15.15 14.25 -6.08
C PRO A 449 -14.86 14.63 -7.53
N GLY A 450 -14.42 13.67 -8.37
CA GLY A 450 -14.16 13.91 -9.79
C GLY A 450 -15.43 14.22 -10.59
N LEU A 451 -16.54 13.53 -10.30
CA LEU A 451 -17.84 13.82 -10.91
C LEU A 451 -18.34 15.23 -10.52
N LEU A 452 -18.22 15.60 -9.24
CA LEU A 452 -18.57 16.95 -8.78
C LEU A 452 -17.68 18.02 -9.41
N ALA A 453 -16.37 17.80 -9.51
CA ALA A 453 -15.48 18.73 -10.22
C ALA A 453 -15.88 18.90 -11.69
N GLY A 454 -16.33 17.81 -12.35
CA GLY A 454 -16.89 17.86 -13.70
C GLY A 454 -18.16 18.70 -13.80
N TYR A 455 -19.09 18.52 -12.85
CA TYR A 455 -20.31 19.34 -12.75
C TYR A 455 -19.96 20.82 -12.53
N GLU A 456 -19.14 21.15 -11.54
CA GLU A 456 -18.74 22.53 -11.25
C GLU A 456 -18.02 23.22 -12.42
N TRP A 457 -17.29 22.45 -13.23
CA TRP A 457 -16.59 23.00 -14.40
C TRP A 457 -17.53 23.25 -15.58
N SER A 458 -18.40 22.29 -15.89
CA SER A 458 -19.17 22.25 -17.14
C SER A 458 -20.63 22.67 -17.00
N ASP A 459 -21.13 22.75 -15.77
CA ASP A 459 -22.56 22.89 -15.43
C ASP A 459 -23.44 21.76 -16.00
N GLU A 460 -22.85 20.62 -16.41
CA GLU A 460 -23.60 19.50 -16.99
C GLU A 460 -24.27 18.65 -15.90
N PRO A 461 -25.62 18.66 -15.77
CA PRO A 461 -26.31 18.06 -14.62
C PRO A 461 -26.13 16.54 -14.49
N ARG A 462 -25.75 15.86 -15.58
CA ARG A 462 -25.52 14.41 -15.61
C ARG A 462 -24.40 13.96 -14.67
N TYR A 463 -23.39 14.80 -14.43
CA TYR A 463 -22.31 14.46 -13.50
C TYR A 463 -22.78 14.53 -12.04
N LEU A 464 -23.59 15.54 -11.70
CA LEU A 464 -24.19 15.66 -10.38
C LEU A 464 -25.19 14.52 -10.11
N ASP A 465 -26.08 14.21 -11.05
CA ASP A 465 -27.00 13.06 -10.95
C ASP A 465 -26.22 11.75 -10.74
N ALA A 466 -25.14 11.54 -11.49
CA ALA A 466 -24.30 10.36 -11.32
C ALA A 466 -23.65 10.30 -9.94
N ALA A 467 -23.14 11.42 -9.41
CA ALA A 467 -22.55 11.50 -8.08
C ALA A 467 -23.58 11.19 -6.98
N GLN A 468 -24.79 11.76 -7.07
CA GLN A 468 -25.88 11.52 -6.13
C GLN A 468 -26.33 10.05 -6.16
N ARG A 469 -26.49 9.45 -7.34
CA ARG A 469 -26.82 8.02 -7.47
C ARG A 469 -25.74 7.11 -6.93
N ALA A 470 -24.48 7.45 -7.17
CA ALA A 470 -23.34 6.71 -6.62
C ALA A 470 -23.37 6.71 -5.09
N LEU A 471 -23.58 7.87 -4.47
CA LEU A 471 -23.71 7.95 -3.01
C LEU A 471 -24.93 7.17 -2.51
N ALA A 472 -26.08 7.33 -3.16
CA ALA A 472 -27.30 6.60 -2.79
C ALA A 472 -27.08 5.08 -2.85
N TRP A 473 -26.36 4.57 -3.86
CA TRP A 473 -26.01 3.16 -3.94
C TRP A 473 -25.07 2.74 -2.80
N VAL A 474 -24.02 3.52 -2.53
CA VAL A 474 -23.05 3.25 -1.45
C VAL A 474 -23.77 3.14 -0.11
N LEU A 475 -24.65 4.08 0.21
CA LEU A 475 -25.39 4.11 1.48
C LEU A 475 -26.36 2.93 1.64
N ARG A 476 -26.93 2.40 0.55
CA ARG A 476 -27.71 1.15 0.60
C ARG A 476 -26.89 -0.07 0.99
N GLN A 477 -25.56 -0.02 0.84
CA GLN A 477 -24.65 -1.10 1.25
C GLN A 477 -24.14 -0.94 2.69
N ARG A 478 -24.48 0.16 3.39
CA ARG A 478 -24.05 0.39 4.76
C ARG A 478 -24.64 -0.67 5.68
N LEU A 479 -23.78 -1.32 6.46
CA LEU A 479 -24.17 -2.32 7.44
C LEU A 479 -24.68 -1.64 8.73
N PRO A 480 -25.40 -2.36 9.61
CA PRO A 480 -25.97 -1.78 10.83
C PRO A 480 -24.95 -1.12 11.77
N ASP A 481 -23.70 -1.60 11.76
CA ASP A 481 -22.59 -1.05 12.55
C ASP A 481 -21.91 0.17 11.91
N GLY A 482 -22.43 0.65 10.77
CA GLY A 482 -21.87 1.78 10.01
C GLY A 482 -20.73 1.42 9.06
N SER A 483 -20.27 0.16 9.08
CA SER A 483 -19.26 -0.36 8.16
C SER A 483 -19.84 -0.67 6.77
N PHE A 484 -18.99 -1.10 5.83
CA PHE A 484 -19.38 -1.44 4.47
C PHE A 484 -18.76 -2.78 4.05
N PRO A 485 -19.45 -3.58 3.22
CA PRO A 485 -18.83 -4.75 2.61
C PRO A 485 -17.70 -4.34 1.68
N GLN A 486 -16.71 -5.22 1.52
CA GLN A 486 -15.61 -5.01 0.59
C GLN A 486 -16.09 -4.96 -0.88
N VAL A 487 -16.92 -5.91 -1.30
CA VAL A 487 -17.42 -6.03 -2.69
C VAL A 487 -18.87 -6.51 -2.72
N VAL A 488 -19.66 -5.88 -3.58
CA VAL A 488 -21.00 -6.34 -3.98
C VAL A 488 -20.96 -6.77 -5.45
N TYR A 489 -21.59 -7.89 -5.79
CA TYR A 489 -21.65 -8.46 -7.13
C TYR A 489 -23.07 -8.42 -7.69
N PRO A 490 -23.26 -8.58 -9.01
CA PRO A 490 -24.57 -8.84 -9.61
C PRO A 490 -25.32 -9.97 -8.90
N GLY A 491 -26.63 -9.75 -8.71
CA GLY A 491 -27.51 -10.65 -7.97
C GLY A 491 -27.43 -10.52 -6.45
N GLY A 492 -26.78 -9.48 -5.93
CA GLY A 492 -26.77 -9.17 -4.48
C GLY A 492 -25.81 -10.04 -3.66
N ARG A 493 -24.95 -10.83 -4.30
CA ARG A 493 -23.87 -11.55 -3.59
C ARG A 493 -22.87 -10.55 -3.03
N VAL A 494 -22.28 -10.88 -1.89
CA VAL A 494 -21.38 -9.99 -1.17
C VAL A 494 -20.14 -10.76 -0.71
N ASN A 495 -18.97 -10.13 -0.84
CA ASN A 495 -17.80 -10.43 -0.03
C ASN A 495 -17.68 -9.29 0.99
N CYS A 496 -17.99 -9.59 2.25
CA CYS A 496 -18.08 -8.62 3.32
C CYS A 496 -16.71 -8.13 3.77
N TYR A 497 -15.75 -9.06 3.90
CA TYR A 497 -14.47 -8.77 4.54
C TYR A 497 -13.33 -8.56 3.54
N PRO A 498 -12.34 -7.71 3.88
CA PRO A 498 -12.27 -6.91 5.09
C PRO A 498 -13.20 -5.70 5.01
N GLN A 499 -13.75 -5.29 6.15
CA GLN A 499 -14.50 -4.04 6.27
C GLN A 499 -13.51 -2.94 6.61
N TRP A 500 -13.31 -1.98 5.70
CA TRP A 500 -12.36 -0.89 5.94
C TRP A 500 -12.76 -0.04 7.13
N VAL A 501 -11.77 0.38 7.91
CA VAL A 501 -11.95 1.32 9.03
C VAL A 501 -11.38 2.67 8.62
N ALA A 502 -10.06 2.85 8.60
CA ALA A 502 -9.46 4.15 8.26
C ALA A 502 -9.90 4.69 6.87
N ALA A 503 -10.08 3.81 5.87
CA ALA A 503 -10.44 4.24 4.53
C ALA A 503 -11.88 4.77 4.40
N VAL A 504 -12.79 4.55 5.37
CA VAL A 504 -14.15 5.10 5.28
C VAL A 504 -14.19 6.63 5.33
N GLY A 505 -13.06 7.28 5.67
CA GLY A 505 -12.90 8.73 5.51
C GLY A 505 -13.24 9.23 4.10
N ASP A 506 -13.01 8.42 3.04
CA ASP A 506 -13.42 8.81 1.68
C ASP A 506 -14.94 8.71 1.46
N ILE A 507 -15.62 7.76 2.10
CA ILE A 507 -17.10 7.66 2.06
C ILE A 507 -17.72 8.83 2.82
N LEU A 508 -17.19 9.13 4.00
CA LEU A 508 -17.59 10.26 4.81
C LEU A 508 -17.37 11.61 4.09
N ARG A 509 -16.22 11.79 3.42
CA ARG A 509 -15.97 12.95 2.55
C ARG A 509 -17.02 13.05 1.44
N ALA A 510 -17.37 11.94 0.79
CA ALA A 510 -18.37 11.96 -0.28
C ALA A 510 -19.78 12.35 0.22
N ILE A 511 -20.16 11.90 1.42
CA ILE A 511 -21.41 12.32 2.08
C ILE A 511 -21.43 13.85 2.24
N ASP A 512 -20.38 14.42 2.83
CA ASP A 512 -20.32 15.84 3.13
C ASP A 512 -20.20 16.71 1.86
N LEU A 513 -19.45 16.26 0.84
CA LEU A 513 -19.34 16.97 -0.44
C LEU A 513 -20.67 17.09 -1.18
N LEU A 514 -21.59 16.14 -0.99
CA LEU A 514 -22.91 16.17 -1.63
C LEU A 514 -23.98 16.91 -0.82
N ARG A 515 -23.68 17.33 0.42
CA ARG A 515 -24.63 18.08 1.26
C ARG A 515 -25.07 19.42 0.63
N PRO A 516 -24.18 20.26 0.05
CA PRO A 516 -24.59 21.48 -0.64
C PRO A 516 -25.51 21.24 -1.85
N TYR A 517 -25.53 20.01 -2.37
CA TYR A 517 -26.36 19.59 -3.50
C TYR A 517 -27.59 18.76 -3.06
N GLY A 518 -28.05 18.94 -1.82
CA GLY A 518 -29.29 18.37 -1.31
C GLY A 518 -29.21 16.96 -0.74
N SER A 519 -28.00 16.41 -0.53
CA SER A 519 -27.87 15.13 0.19
C SER A 519 -28.14 15.32 1.69
N GLU A 520 -29.12 14.58 2.22
CA GLU A 520 -29.45 14.52 3.65
C GLU A 520 -28.84 13.29 4.34
N ALA A 521 -27.86 12.65 3.72
CA ALA A 521 -27.24 11.44 4.25
C ALA A 521 -26.58 11.69 5.62
N ASP A 522 -26.98 10.89 6.61
CA ASP A 522 -26.42 10.93 7.96
C ASP A 522 -25.02 10.27 7.99
N PRO A 523 -23.94 11.03 8.31
CA PRO A 523 -22.60 10.48 8.41
C PRO A 523 -22.37 9.72 9.73
N GLN A 524 -23.19 9.90 10.76
CA GLN A 524 -22.87 9.48 12.14
C GLN A 524 -22.58 7.98 12.30
N PRO A 525 -23.34 7.03 11.70
CA PRO A 525 -23.03 5.61 11.87
C PRO A 525 -21.64 5.24 11.34
N THR A 526 -21.27 5.79 10.19
CA THR A 526 -19.95 5.52 9.57
C THR A 526 -18.84 6.29 10.28
N LEU A 527 -19.12 7.48 10.82
CA LEU A 527 -18.18 8.21 11.66
C LEU A 527 -17.90 7.42 12.94
N ALA A 528 -18.93 6.91 13.61
CA ALA A 528 -18.78 6.07 14.80
C ALA A 528 -17.93 4.83 14.51
N TRP A 529 -18.14 4.17 13.36
CA TRP A 529 -17.29 3.07 12.89
C TRP A 529 -15.81 3.48 12.74
N LEU A 530 -15.54 4.63 12.09
CA LEU A 530 -14.19 5.17 11.95
C LEU A 530 -13.54 5.43 13.32
N LEU A 531 -14.26 6.11 14.21
CA LEU A 531 -13.76 6.52 15.53
C LEU A 531 -13.54 5.32 16.46
N HIS A 532 -14.35 4.27 16.34
CA HIS A 532 -14.14 3.01 17.05
C HIS A 532 -12.79 2.36 16.69
N GLY A 533 -12.31 2.59 15.47
CA GLY A 533 -11.01 2.13 14.99
C GLY A 533 -9.80 2.85 15.56
N MET A 534 -9.99 3.93 16.30
CA MET A 534 -8.90 4.76 16.78
C MET A 534 -8.16 4.10 17.95
N GLN A 535 -6.83 4.06 17.86
CA GLN A 535 -5.94 3.44 18.83
C GLN A 535 -5.40 4.47 19.81
N GLN A 536 -4.87 3.98 20.94
CA GLN A 536 -4.24 4.83 21.97
C GLN A 536 -3.02 5.61 21.46
N THR A 537 -2.38 5.14 20.39
CA THR A 537 -1.29 5.84 19.67
C THR A 537 -1.78 7.03 18.85
N GLY A 538 -3.09 7.23 18.71
CA GLY A 538 -3.67 8.16 17.75
C GLY A 538 -3.78 7.61 16.32
N ALA A 539 -3.21 6.42 16.07
CA ALA A 539 -3.38 5.73 14.81
C ALA A 539 -4.82 5.24 14.62
N ILE A 540 -5.20 4.89 13.39
CA ILE A 540 -6.48 4.25 13.10
C ILE A 540 -6.22 2.87 12.52
N ALA A 541 -6.91 1.86 13.05
CA ALA A 541 -6.90 0.50 12.53
C ALA A 541 -7.23 0.47 11.03
N THR A 542 -6.63 -0.44 10.28
CA THR A 542 -6.83 -0.49 8.83
C THR A 542 -8.22 -1.00 8.48
N ALA A 543 -8.63 -2.12 9.07
CA ALA A 543 -9.86 -2.80 8.72
C ALA A 543 -10.32 -3.78 9.82
N HIS A 544 -11.42 -4.48 9.57
CA HIS A 544 -11.87 -5.63 10.33
C HIS A 544 -12.07 -6.85 9.41
N GLY A 545 -11.57 -8.02 9.82
CA GLY A 545 -11.87 -9.29 9.18
C GLY A 545 -10.93 -9.72 8.05
N PHE A 546 -9.68 -9.25 8.01
CA PHE A 546 -8.70 -9.73 7.01
C PHE A 546 -8.51 -11.26 7.01
N ALA A 547 -8.64 -11.93 8.17
CA ALA A 547 -8.60 -13.39 8.26
C ALA A 547 -9.80 -14.07 7.57
N ALA A 548 -10.94 -13.37 7.49
CA ALA A 548 -12.18 -13.84 6.86
C ALA A 548 -12.27 -13.54 5.36
N GLN A 549 -11.25 -12.92 4.75
CA GLN A 549 -11.25 -12.58 3.32
C GLN A 549 -11.54 -13.80 2.40
N THR A 550 -11.07 -14.99 2.76
CA THR A 550 -11.32 -16.20 1.95
C THR A 550 -12.62 -16.91 2.35
N THR A 551 -12.88 -17.04 3.65
CA THR A 551 -14.00 -17.86 4.17
C THR A 551 -15.32 -17.09 4.18
N GLN A 552 -15.26 -15.77 4.33
CA GLN A 552 -16.40 -14.87 4.52
C GLN A 552 -17.25 -15.22 5.75
N HIS A 553 -16.68 -15.97 6.70
CA HIS A 553 -17.29 -16.17 8.02
C HIS A 553 -17.05 -14.95 8.90
N VAL A 554 -17.98 -14.67 9.81
CA VAL A 554 -17.81 -13.61 10.80
C VAL A 554 -16.50 -13.85 11.57
N PRO A 555 -15.56 -12.89 11.57
CA PRO A 555 -14.31 -13.03 12.28
C PRO A 555 -14.57 -13.30 13.76
N THR A 556 -14.00 -14.39 14.26
CA THR A 556 -13.95 -14.64 15.71
C THR A 556 -12.74 -13.92 16.30
N ALA A 557 -12.90 -13.29 17.46
CA ALA A 557 -11.77 -12.69 18.18
C ALA A 557 -10.70 -13.77 18.53
N PRO A 558 -9.40 -13.43 18.49
CA PRO A 558 -8.82 -12.09 18.30
C PRO A 558 -8.64 -11.67 16.82
N PRO A 559 -8.56 -10.34 16.53
CA PRO A 559 -8.47 -9.79 15.17
C PRO A 559 -7.20 -10.22 14.43
N ASP A 560 -7.18 -10.14 13.10
CA ASP A 560 -5.96 -10.36 12.32
C ASP A 560 -4.96 -9.21 12.58
N VAL A 561 -3.64 -9.48 12.55
CA VAL A 561 -2.61 -8.43 12.66
C VAL A 561 -2.86 -7.30 11.64
N ARG A 562 -3.32 -7.64 10.44
CA ARG A 562 -3.61 -6.67 9.37
C ARG A 562 -4.81 -5.77 9.67
N ASP A 563 -5.74 -6.22 10.51
CA ASP A 563 -6.86 -5.41 10.98
C ASP A 563 -6.33 -4.27 11.87
N LEU A 564 -5.44 -4.62 12.81
CA LEU A 564 -4.86 -3.68 13.78
C LEU A 564 -3.78 -2.78 13.20
N LEU A 565 -3.04 -3.23 12.20
CA LEU A 565 -1.89 -2.50 11.67
C LEU A 565 -2.33 -1.18 11.04
N PRO A 566 -1.94 0.00 11.55
CA PRO A 566 -2.30 1.26 10.93
C PRO A 566 -1.42 1.50 9.70
N VAL A 567 -2.05 1.87 8.59
CA VAL A 567 -1.39 2.12 7.30
C VAL A 567 -1.59 3.58 6.94
N VAL A 568 -0.49 4.30 6.70
CA VAL A 568 -0.54 5.75 6.44
C VAL A 568 -1.47 6.10 5.26
N GLY A 569 -1.44 5.33 4.17
CA GLY A 569 -2.30 5.58 3.00
C GLY A 569 -3.77 5.20 3.16
N TRP A 570 -4.18 4.73 4.35
CA TRP A 570 -5.59 4.64 4.74
C TRP A 570 -5.93 5.67 5.80
N ALA A 571 -5.02 5.87 6.77
CA ALA A 571 -5.15 6.88 7.80
C ALA A 571 -5.19 8.31 7.22
N ASP A 572 -4.57 8.56 6.06
CA ASP A 572 -4.65 9.87 5.38
C ASP A 572 -6.09 10.21 4.95
N LYS A 573 -6.90 9.21 4.59
CA LYS A 573 -8.31 9.42 4.18
C LYS A 573 -9.14 9.87 5.37
N ALA A 574 -8.96 9.20 6.51
CA ALA A 574 -9.55 9.61 7.78
C ALA A 574 -9.04 10.98 8.23
N PHE A 575 -7.72 11.24 8.15
CA PHE A 575 -7.14 12.54 8.50
C PHE A 575 -7.74 13.66 7.66
N ARG A 576 -7.80 13.51 6.33
CA ARG A 576 -8.43 14.48 5.44
C ARG A 576 -9.88 14.76 5.80
N TYR A 577 -10.65 13.71 6.13
CA TYR A 577 -12.04 13.87 6.51
C TYR A 577 -12.19 14.58 7.86
N LEU A 578 -11.54 14.08 8.91
CA LEU A 578 -11.66 14.61 10.27
C LEU A 578 -11.18 16.06 10.36
N THR A 579 -10.15 16.42 9.60
CA THR A 579 -9.66 17.81 9.50
C THR A 579 -10.58 18.72 8.70
N SER A 580 -11.54 18.20 7.93
CA SER A 580 -12.55 19.00 7.23
C SER A 580 -13.75 19.36 8.10
N LEU A 581 -13.96 18.63 9.20
CA LEU A 581 -15.02 18.92 10.16
C LEU A 581 -14.71 20.23 10.92
N PRO A 582 -15.72 21.08 11.19
CA PRO A 582 -15.52 22.28 11.98
C PRO A 582 -15.01 21.93 13.39
N ALA A 583 -13.83 22.43 13.76
CA ALA A 583 -13.29 22.29 15.12
C ALA A 583 -13.67 23.51 15.98
N ALA A 584 -14.17 23.29 17.20
CA ALA A 584 -14.50 24.32 18.19
C ALA A 584 -13.25 24.97 18.86
N ALA A 585 -12.17 25.15 18.09
CA ALA A 585 -10.77 25.38 18.48
C ALA A 585 -9.95 24.09 18.72
N LEU A 586 -8.79 24.01 18.04
CA LEU A 586 -7.79 22.97 18.27
C LEU A 586 -6.91 23.36 19.45
N PRO A 587 -6.63 22.46 20.41
CA PRO A 587 -5.64 22.73 21.44
C PRO A 587 -4.26 23.00 20.82
N ALA A 588 -3.45 23.82 21.49
CA ALA A 588 -2.12 24.21 20.99
C ALA A 588 -1.14 23.03 20.87
N HIS A 589 -1.34 21.97 21.66
CA HIS A 589 -0.47 20.80 21.67
C HIS A 589 -1.29 19.52 21.73
N ALA A 590 -0.89 18.53 20.92
CA ALA A 590 -1.30 17.15 21.12
C ALA A 590 -0.68 16.63 22.41
N GLY A 591 -1.44 15.85 23.20
CA GLY A 591 -0.83 15.01 24.23
C GLY A 591 0.18 14.04 23.59
N ALA A 592 1.16 13.57 24.36
CA ALA A 592 2.10 12.57 23.86
C ALA A 592 1.34 11.31 23.42
N SER A 593 1.64 10.80 22.21
CA SER A 593 1.09 9.53 21.72
C SER A 593 1.45 8.40 22.69
N ALA A 594 0.43 7.69 23.17
CA ALA A 594 0.59 6.55 24.07
C ALA A 594 0.97 5.29 23.27
N SER A 595 1.44 4.24 23.94
CA SER A 595 1.62 2.95 23.30
C SER A 595 0.29 2.21 23.16
N PHE A 596 0.13 1.39 22.12
CA PHE A 596 -1.01 0.50 21.93
C PHE A 596 -0.56 -0.95 21.92
N ALA A 597 -1.36 -1.84 22.51
CA ALA A 597 -1.09 -3.27 22.62
C ALA A 597 -2.39 -4.07 22.52
N ALA A 598 -2.38 -5.17 21.76
CA ALA A 598 -3.53 -6.03 21.62
C ALA A 598 -3.15 -7.48 21.27
N ALA A 599 -3.96 -8.43 21.75
CA ALA A 599 -3.92 -9.79 21.23
C ALA A 599 -4.45 -9.81 19.79
N CYS A 600 -3.81 -10.59 18.93
CA CYS A 600 -4.18 -10.72 17.52
C CYS A 600 -3.88 -12.13 17.01
N THR A 601 -4.28 -12.41 15.78
CA THR A 601 -3.92 -13.62 15.07
C THR A 601 -3.25 -13.29 13.74
N LEU A 602 -2.43 -14.21 13.25
CA LEU A 602 -2.05 -14.22 11.84
C LEU A 602 -2.02 -15.68 11.41
N ARG A 603 -2.92 -16.03 10.48
CA ARG A 603 -3.07 -17.41 9.98
C ARG A 603 -3.29 -18.43 11.11
N GLY A 604 -4.16 -18.10 12.05
CA GLY A 604 -4.51 -18.97 13.18
C GLY A 604 -3.47 -19.03 14.30
N HIS A 605 -2.30 -18.41 14.16
CA HIS A 605 -1.34 -18.29 15.26
C HIS A 605 -1.73 -17.11 16.17
N LEU A 606 -1.81 -17.36 17.48
CA LEU A 606 -2.02 -16.31 18.48
C LEU A 606 -0.74 -15.48 18.68
N LEU A 607 -0.90 -14.16 18.57
CA LEU A 607 0.17 -13.17 18.59
C LEU A 607 -0.19 -12.00 19.50
N HIS A 608 0.81 -11.17 19.76
CA HIS A 608 0.65 -9.90 20.46
C HIS A 608 1.20 -8.77 19.59
N TYR A 609 0.32 -7.83 19.23
CA TYR A 609 0.66 -6.57 18.56
C TYR A 609 1.05 -5.54 19.59
N PHE A 610 2.09 -4.76 19.31
CA PHE A 610 2.51 -3.62 20.10
C PHE A 610 2.99 -2.50 19.17
N GLU A 611 2.59 -1.28 19.46
CA GLU A 611 3.07 -0.07 18.79
C GLU A 611 3.35 1.03 19.80
N ASP A 612 4.43 1.77 19.57
CA ASP A 612 4.72 3.04 20.22
C ASP A 612 5.26 4.06 19.19
N ASN A 613 5.84 5.16 19.67
CA ASN A 613 6.39 6.22 18.80
C ASN A 613 7.67 5.80 18.07
N THR A 614 8.26 4.65 18.41
CA THR A 614 9.55 4.20 17.89
C THR A 614 9.45 2.91 17.08
N ALA A 615 8.47 2.05 17.33
CA ALA A 615 8.39 0.77 16.66
C ALA A 615 6.97 0.18 16.57
N ILE A 616 6.79 -0.72 15.61
CA ILE A 616 5.70 -1.69 15.54
C ILE A 616 6.31 -3.08 15.73
N VAL A 617 5.75 -3.86 16.67
CA VAL A 617 6.26 -5.19 17.04
C VAL A 617 5.13 -6.21 17.10
N VAL A 618 5.34 -7.36 16.46
CA VAL A 618 4.46 -8.53 16.57
C VAL A 618 5.25 -9.69 17.13
N ARG A 619 4.78 -10.29 18.22
CA ARG A 619 5.45 -11.40 18.91
C ARG A 619 4.51 -12.59 19.06
N THR A 620 5.08 -13.79 19.15
CA THR A 620 4.31 -14.97 19.58
C THR A 620 3.80 -14.76 20.99
N ALA A 621 2.54 -15.10 21.25
CA ALA A 621 2.07 -15.25 22.62
C ALA A 621 2.89 -16.39 23.27
N SER A 622 3.65 -16.12 24.32
CA SER A 622 4.28 -17.21 25.08
C SER A 622 3.16 -17.93 25.84
N GLU A 623 2.94 -19.22 25.55
CA GLU A 623 1.96 -20.06 26.25
C GLU A 623 2.25 -20.20 27.77
N ALA A 624 3.40 -19.72 28.26
CA ALA A 624 3.83 -19.86 29.64
C ALA A 624 3.23 -18.80 30.60
N ARG A 625 2.24 -19.23 31.40
CA ARG A 625 1.80 -18.66 32.70
C ARG A 625 1.18 -17.26 32.68
N HIS A 626 -0.04 -17.20 32.18
CA HIS A 626 -0.92 -16.04 32.21
C HIS A 626 -1.45 -15.61 33.61
N ARG A 627 -1.00 -16.20 34.73
CA ARG A 627 -1.60 -15.89 36.06
C ARG A 627 -0.73 -15.14 37.08
N ARG A 628 0.57 -14.90 36.87
CA ARG A 628 1.39 -14.20 37.89
C ARG A 628 2.44 -13.18 37.41
N GLN A 629 2.61 -12.94 36.11
CA GLN A 629 3.69 -12.04 35.63
C GLN A 629 3.29 -11.13 34.46
N GLN A 630 2.36 -10.20 34.70
CA GLN A 630 2.19 -9.03 33.81
C GLN A 630 3.48 -8.18 33.72
N LYS A 631 4.41 -8.30 34.67
CA LYS A 631 5.72 -7.62 34.66
C LYS A 631 6.79 -8.26 33.74
N ARG A 632 6.51 -9.37 33.04
CA ARG A 632 7.47 -10.05 32.13
C ARG A 632 6.87 -10.39 30.75
N MET A 633 6.16 -9.46 30.09
CA MET A 633 5.77 -9.60 28.67
C MET A 633 6.96 -9.58 27.66
N ILE A 634 8.18 -9.84 28.12
CA ILE A 634 9.42 -9.79 27.32
C ILE A 634 9.73 -11.18 26.70
N GLY A 635 8.94 -12.22 26.97
CA GLY A 635 9.29 -13.62 26.64
C GLY A 635 8.90 -14.18 25.26
N GLY A 636 8.25 -13.42 24.38
CA GLY A 636 7.80 -13.92 23.07
C GLY A 636 8.84 -13.78 21.95
N THR A 637 8.89 -14.72 21.00
CA THR A 637 9.71 -14.58 19.78
C THR A 637 9.14 -13.48 18.91
N ILE A 638 9.97 -12.48 18.58
CA ILE A 638 9.61 -11.43 17.63
C ILE A 638 9.40 -12.08 16.26
N ARG A 639 8.21 -11.89 15.69
CA ARG A 639 7.86 -12.32 14.33
C ARG A 639 7.99 -11.17 13.35
N TYR A 640 7.63 -9.97 13.78
CA TYR A 640 7.75 -8.72 13.04
C TYR A 640 8.29 -7.62 13.96
N LEU A 641 9.23 -6.84 13.45
CA LEU A 641 9.69 -5.61 14.07
C LEU A 641 9.90 -4.59 12.96
N TRP A 642 9.25 -3.45 13.05
CA TRP A 642 9.61 -2.30 12.25
C TRP A 642 9.98 -1.15 13.18
N ASN A 643 11.23 -0.69 13.09
CA ASN A 643 11.64 0.56 13.73
C ASN A 643 11.13 1.70 12.85
N LYS A 644 10.27 2.57 13.39
CA LYS A 644 9.65 3.67 12.64
C LYS A 644 10.74 4.55 12.00
N GLY A 645 10.55 4.86 10.72
CA GLY A 645 11.54 5.53 9.86
C GLY A 645 12.52 4.61 9.12
N ALA A 646 12.61 3.32 9.48
CA ALA A 646 13.41 2.36 8.73
C ALA A 646 12.73 1.95 7.41
N MET A 647 13.53 1.76 6.35
CA MET A 647 13.03 1.37 5.03
C MET A 647 12.55 -0.07 4.94
N TRP A 648 13.07 -0.95 5.80
CA TRP A 648 12.76 -2.38 5.78
C TRP A 648 12.45 -2.86 7.19
N ALA A 649 11.42 -3.71 7.28
CA ALA A 649 11.07 -4.38 8.52
C ALA A 649 11.93 -5.63 8.75
N ASP A 650 12.07 -5.95 10.03
CA ASP A 650 12.66 -7.17 10.58
C ASP A 650 11.59 -8.26 10.78
N ALA A 651 11.45 -9.13 9.79
CA ALA A 651 10.57 -10.29 9.79
C ALA A 651 11.33 -11.60 10.01
N HIS A 652 10.96 -12.35 11.05
CA HIS A 652 11.57 -13.66 11.37
C HIS A 652 11.48 -14.64 10.21
N ASP A 653 10.30 -14.71 9.59
CA ASP A 653 10.05 -15.48 8.39
C ASP A 653 9.38 -14.59 7.34
N PRO A 654 10.05 -14.25 6.22
CA PRO A 654 9.44 -13.49 5.13
C PRO A 654 8.16 -14.15 4.58
N LEU A 655 8.03 -15.48 4.68
CA LEU A 655 6.80 -16.19 4.29
C LEU A 655 5.60 -15.80 5.17
N TRP A 656 5.81 -15.33 6.40
CA TRP A 656 4.73 -14.88 7.26
C TRP A 656 4.04 -13.61 6.74
N TYR A 657 4.74 -12.83 5.91
CA TYR A 657 4.30 -11.49 5.52
C TYR A 657 4.03 -11.34 4.03
N LEU A 658 4.51 -12.31 3.23
CA LEU A 658 4.28 -12.37 1.78
C LEU A 658 3.13 -13.29 1.35
N LYS A 659 2.46 -13.96 2.29
CA LYS A 659 1.23 -14.72 1.98
C LYS A 659 0.01 -14.06 2.59
#